data_AF-M2RJP9-F1
#
_entry.id   AF-M2RJP9-F1
#
_cell.length_a   1.000
_cell.length_b   1.000
_cell.length_c   1.000
_cell.angle_alpha   90.00
_cell.angle_beta   90.00
_cell.angle_gamma   90.00
#
_symmetry.space_group_name_H-M   'P 1'
#
loop_
_entity.id
_entity.type
_entity.pdbx_description
1 polymer ?
#
loop_
_entity_poly.entity_id
_entity_poly.type
_entity_poly.pdbx_seq_one_letter_code
_entity_poly.pdbx_strand_id
1 'polypeptide(L)'
;MAPSLRDQQPFIPGAGRLFHSPKKRHVNNVNKAVVRDAARSLEIKRLRKRLEELENPVIPSESCDDASAMPEDVEMAMGTSVDDPGTASIPSATSDGLHALDEPVTSTPEPADYTSAPPDTLEPERKRRRTTHRADVVSMHSRWKALLPSIVEPLLQYLQRSSGTPVKTCFTPDHRCSSPQCAQRKQDVTLLFWDHYESHDVPYCHCTPLTHVLISSGMFPTSPTQPRIAVSIDLLEFYFALFERSGDAVTALARALRNYYTRRGWRVLDSKVSLEMLGVPMLDPFRRPLGFAIQWYDSVRVLISRTVDDTIESARQAIAAHERLDEPAVPSMPSGVSCGTSTPPFITSRTLPNTSKTLPIPPSDHLPPSEAPSQMPPSSTPGVHHDPTRQRRTQCSSFLQRRCPACFGGSAWGRTLADGGDIVVAVDGNFSHRHLRTSGEGLDFYNPEYFVPKAKVDSVGTRIDELRKSNKKSKRTYVPKVPDEAVDACENGHEAANEQKAKTNGDRFDDTGIMALVCGHDIPIFLANIDTPGEQLKYAIFLIEELFTHIPDDAVVAVLYDIGCVADRGNGLLVYNPRLRTGLGLRDGEGVERLWSRLRVFIPVTRTSARSRRIWLIDRQVQAIAEEMLNNLGLFLVHKMNRGVIEQRDKAREILNRVAVTEAELREQWSLQQAAQLSVSAHAPARLKKEVDAVLALQNDVDRVEAALEAVRTQLTDGGPSPEANTILSTLEKASRDLSKRVDTLYVSLNVGTSFPELKDFDSNFVKILILARDIKCNIRKRVTAQFLEYDRLDRAAGGKDNPLGTKLHQHTRKAISKRQPSILTAIRKFNNYCTMLAAEAKKHSIPSTFPIPSPLSTDLAKLRDDPNLYDDVWISPLPHQGRPRWLEEQSVREGIQALLKVDRCNEEEARLHREAHNMCAWFGRELAATKLAMLTFGSMYLR
;
A
#
# COMPACT_ATOMS: atom_id res chain seq x y z
N MET A 1 30.69 31.00 -0.05
CA MET A 1 31.24 30.08 -1.08
C MET A 1 30.34 30.15 -2.30
N ALA A 2 30.90 30.13 -3.52
CA ALA A 2 30.13 30.24 -4.76
C ALA A 2 29.59 28.86 -5.23
N PRO A 3 28.45 28.80 -5.92
CA PRO A 3 27.95 27.58 -6.54
C PRO A 3 28.72 27.25 -7.84
N SER A 4 29.05 25.97 -8.06
CA SER A 4 29.75 25.53 -9.27
C SER A 4 28.77 25.19 -10.41
N LEU A 5 28.98 25.81 -11.57
CA LEU A 5 28.27 25.58 -12.83
C LEU A 5 28.17 24.08 -13.20
N ARG A 6 27.04 23.66 -13.79
CA ARG A 6 26.85 22.28 -14.28
C ARG A 6 26.36 22.20 -15.74
N ASP A 7 26.37 23.32 -16.45
CA ASP A 7 25.70 23.51 -17.74
C ASP A 7 26.69 23.84 -18.86
N GLN A 8 27.65 22.95 -19.14
CA GLN A 8 28.55 23.07 -20.29
C GLN A 8 28.77 21.73 -21.02
N GLN A 9 28.27 21.72 -22.28
CA GLN A 9 28.67 20.86 -23.41
C GLN A 9 28.28 19.35 -23.38
N PRO A 10 28.23 18.66 -24.55
CA PRO A 10 27.31 18.98 -25.65
C PRO A 10 26.59 17.73 -26.24
N PHE A 11 25.70 17.93 -27.22
CA PHE A 11 24.94 16.88 -27.92
C PHE A 11 25.19 16.91 -29.44
N ILE A 12 25.43 15.75 -30.08
CA ILE A 12 25.46 15.56 -31.54
C ILE A 12 24.84 14.17 -31.88
N PRO A 13 24.05 14.00 -32.98
CA PRO A 13 23.22 12.80 -33.22
C PRO A 13 23.62 11.92 -34.43
N GLY A 14 23.02 10.72 -34.50
CA GLY A 14 23.08 9.79 -35.67
C GLY A 14 24.39 8.99 -35.78
N ALA A 15 24.49 7.90 -36.55
CA ALA A 15 23.52 7.01 -37.18
C ALA A 15 24.18 5.60 -37.29
N GLY A 16 23.66 4.64 -38.09
CA GLY A 16 24.39 3.39 -38.35
C GLY A 16 23.68 2.39 -39.27
N ARG A 17 24.33 1.23 -39.53
CA ARG A 17 23.74 0.01 -40.13
C ARG A 17 24.76 -1.02 -40.70
N LEU A 18 24.34 -1.90 -41.65
CA LEU A 18 24.90 -3.21 -42.11
C LEU A 18 26.44 -3.31 -42.33
N PHE A 19 27.08 -4.49 -42.18
CA PHE A 19 26.97 -5.65 -43.09
C PHE A 19 27.04 -7.07 -42.48
N HIS A 20 26.70 -8.08 -43.30
CA HIS A 20 26.29 -9.44 -42.88
C HIS A 20 27.40 -10.48 -42.64
N SER A 21 27.04 -11.59 -41.97
CA SER A 21 27.90 -12.76 -41.72
C SER A 21 27.61 -13.96 -42.66
N PRO A 22 28.63 -14.72 -43.11
CA PRO A 22 28.46 -15.99 -43.84
C PRO A 22 27.96 -17.18 -42.99
N LYS A 23 27.72 -18.32 -43.66
CA LYS A 23 27.00 -19.51 -43.15
C LYS A 23 27.78 -20.33 -42.10
N LYS A 24 27.05 -20.95 -41.16
CA LYS A 24 27.58 -21.83 -40.10
C LYS A 24 28.06 -23.19 -40.63
N ARG A 25 29.12 -23.73 -40.01
CA ARG A 25 29.32 -25.19 -39.84
C ARG A 25 29.18 -25.58 -38.35
N HIS A 26 28.89 -26.84 -38.08
CA HIS A 26 28.43 -27.33 -36.77
C HIS A 26 29.54 -28.11 -36.05
N VAL A 27 29.91 -27.72 -34.82
CA VAL A 27 30.83 -28.48 -33.95
C VAL A 27 30.35 -28.43 -32.50
N ASN A 28 30.39 -29.56 -31.80
CA ASN A 28 30.05 -29.69 -30.39
C ASN A 28 31.29 -29.48 -29.52
N ASN A 29 31.21 -28.66 -28.45
CA ASN A 29 31.88 -28.97 -27.18
C ASN A 29 31.45 -28.05 -26.00
N VAL A 30 31.81 -28.45 -24.78
CA VAL A 30 31.38 -27.82 -23.51
C VAL A 30 32.53 -27.04 -22.87
N ASN A 31 32.61 -25.73 -23.14
CA ASN A 31 33.70 -24.90 -22.62
C ASN A 31 33.48 -24.52 -21.13
N LYS A 32 34.27 -25.14 -20.24
CA LYS A 32 34.54 -24.64 -18.88
C LYS A 32 35.19 -23.24 -18.97
N ALA A 33 34.94 -22.37 -17.99
CA ALA A 33 35.73 -21.14 -17.80
C ALA A 33 36.75 -21.41 -16.70
N VAL A 34 37.98 -20.93 -16.87
CA VAL A 34 39.03 -20.98 -15.83
C VAL A 34 39.66 -19.60 -15.78
N VAL A 35 39.53 -18.91 -14.65
CA VAL A 35 40.16 -17.60 -14.45
C VAL A 35 41.57 -17.84 -13.94
N ARG A 36 42.58 -17.50 -14.76
CA ARG A 36 44.00 -17.49 -14.39
C ARG A 36 44.54 -16.07 -14.49
N ASP A 37 45.44 -15.69 -13.59
CA ASP A 37 46.11 -14.38 -13.62
C ASP A 37 47.21 -14.30 -14.70
N ALA A 38 46.83 -14.54 -15.95
CA ALA A 38 47.59 -14.10 -17.10
C ALA A 38 47.39 -12.58 -17.37
N ALA A 39 46.32 -11.99 -16.82
CA ALA A 39 45.90 -10.62 -17.07
C ALA A 39 46.98 -9.60 -16.68
N ARG A 40 47.50 -9.69 -15.46
CA ARG A 40 48.52 -8.77 -14.96
C ARG A 40 49.82 -8.86 -15.77
N SER A 41 50.23 -10.07 -16.11
CA SER A 41 51.41 -10.34 -16.96
C SER A 41 51.26 -9.81 -18.39
N LEU A 42 50.06 -9.91 -18.97
CA LEU A 42 49.77 -9.41 -20.32
C LEU A 42 49.68 -7.89 -20.36
N GLU A 43 49.07 -7.27 -19.32
CA GLU A 43 49.01 -5.81 -19.18
C GLU A 43 50.42 -5.23 -18.96
N ILE A 44 51.27 -5.84 -18.12
CA ILE A 44 52.67 -5.44 -17.96
C ILE A 44 53.44 -5.55 -19.28
N LYS A 45 53.22 -6.61 -20.08
CA LYS A 45 53.82 -6.71 -21.43
C LYS A 45 53.29 -5.63 -22.39
N ARG A 46 51.99 -5.31 -22.37
CA ARG A 46 51.41 -4.22 -23.16
C ARG A 46 51.94 -2.85 -22.77
N LEU A 47 52.05 -2.58 -21.47
CA LEU A 47 52.56 -1.32 -20.94
C LEU A 47 54.05 -1.16 -21.21
N ARG A 48 54.85 -2.23 -21.13
CA ARG A 48 56.25 -2.24 -21.59
C ARG A 48 56.37 -1.99 -23.08
N LYS A 49 55.62 -2.72 -23.92
CA LYS A 49 55.63 -2.48 -25.38
C LYS A 49 55.22 -1.05 -25.74
N ARG A 50 54.24 -0.49 -25.03
CA ARG A 50 53.80 0.90 -25.23
C ARG A 50 54.77 1.94 -24.66
N LEU A 51 55.62 1.56 -23.71
CA LEU A 51 56.75 2.37 -23.25
C LEU A 51 57.86 2.35 -24.32
N GLU A 52 58.24 1.17 -24.80
CA GLU A 52 59.21 0.97 -25.90
C GLU A 52 58.79 1.74 -27.18
N GLU A 53 57.50 1.74 -27.51
CA GLU A 53 56.89 2.51 -28.62
C GLU A 53 56.89 4.04 -28.41
N LEU A 54 57.04 4.52 -27.18
CA LEU A 54 57.12 5.95 -26.84
C LEU A 54 58.57 6.41 -26.63
N GLU A 55 59.46 5.51 -26.20
CA GLU A 55 60.89 5.75 -26.01
C GLU A 55 61.67 5.70 -27.35
N ASN A 56 61.16 4.98 -28.36
CA ASN A 56 61.72 4.94 -29.73
C ASN A 56 60.68 5.34 -30.80
N PRO A 57 60.40 6.64 -30.98
CA PRO A 57 59.55 7.11 -32.08
C PRO A 57 60.22 6.89 -33.44
N VAL A 58 59.61 6.07 -34.30
CA VAL A 58 60.12 5.81 -35.65
C VAL A 58 59.83 7.01 -36.56
N ILE A 59 60.88 7.68 -37.03
CA ILE A 59 60.81 8.74 -38.04
C ILE A 59 60.87 8.09 -39.44
N PRO A 60 59.86 8.26 -40.32
CA PRO A 60 59.93 7.80 -41.71
C PRO A 60 60.69 8.82 -42.58
N SER A 61 61.57 8.34 -43.46
CA SER A 61 62.33 9.16 -44.42
C SER A 61 61.89 8.89 -45.87
N GLU A 62 61.37 9.94 -46.51
CA GLU A 62 61.43 10.30 -47.95
C GLU A 62 61.34 9.25 -49.07
N SER A 63 60.42 9.52 -50.01
CA SER A 63 60.72 9.52 -51.46
C SER A 63 59.84 10.55 -52.18
N CYS A 64 60.34 11.17 -53.25
CA CYS A 64 59.73 12.32 -53.94
C CYS A 64 58.60 11.92 -54.93
N ASP A 65 57.75 12.90 -55.32
CA ASP A 65 57.69 13.39 -56.71
C ASP A 65 56.75 14.62 -56.93
N ASP A 66 57.36 15.70 -57.44
CA ASP A 66 56.91 16.77 -58.36
C ASP A 66 55.71 17.75 -58.12
N ALA A 67 55.78 18.88 -58.85
CA ALA A 67 54.72 19.77 -59.35
C ALA A 67 54.04 20.82 -58.43
N SER A 68 54.80 21.88 -58.10
CA SER A 68 54.44 23.32 -58.26
C SER A 68 53.02 23.86 -57.89
N ALA A 69 52.95 24.78 -56.91
CA ALA A 69 52.52 26.18 -57.11
C ALA A 69 52.56 27.03 -55.80
N MET A 70 53.00 28.28 -55.94
CA MET A 70 52.89 29.43 -55.00
C MET A 70 52.25 30.60 -55.80
N PRO A 71 51.72 31.71 -55.22
CA PRO A 71 52.16 32.32 -53.96
C PRO A 71 51.09 33.03 -53.06
N GLU A 72 51.61 33.73 -52.04
CA GLU A 72 51.11 34.97 -51.41
C GLU A 72 49.80 35.00 -50.59
N ASP A 73 49.99 35.06 -49.25
CA ASP A 73 49.70 36.21 -48.37
C ASP A 73 48.57 37.19 -48.70
N VAL A 74 47.78 37.58 -47.67
CA VAL A 74 47.72 38.95 -47.11
C VAL A 74 46.83 39.00 -45.84
N GLU A 75 46.98 40.06 -45.05
CA GLU A 75 46.49 40.24 -43.68
C GLU A 75 45.00 40.59 -43.47
N MET A 76 44.66 40.64 -42.17
CA MET A 76 43.47 41.13 -41.48
C MET A 76 42.64 42.27 -42.13
N ALA A 77 41.34 42.26 -41.81
CA ALA A 77 40.62 43.47 -41.38
C ALA A 77 39.49 43.14 -40.39
N MET A 78 39.18 44.05 -39.46
CA MET A 78 37.96 44.03 -38.65
C MET A 78 36.79 44.71 -39.38
N GLY A 79 35.56 44.30 -39.09
CA GLY A 79 34.32 44.99 -39.52
C GLY A 79 33.19 44.78 -38.52
N THR A 80 32.51 45.85 -38.11
CA THR A 80 31.55 45.88 -37.00
C THR A 80 30.08 46.02 -37.43
N SER A 81 29.15 45.81 -36.48
CA SER A 81 27.78 46.40 -36.42
C SER A 81 26.68 45.69 -37.26
N VAL A 82 25.36 45.73 -36.97
CA VAL A 82 24.56 46.22 -35.81
C VAL A 82 23.07 45.72 -35.90
N ASP A 83 22.31 45.79 -34.79
CA ASP A 83 20.83 45.71 -34.57
C ASP A 83 19.89 44.61 -35.18
N ASP A 84 19.33 43.76 -34.29
CA ASP A 84 17.91 43.65 -33.81
C ASP A 84 16.68 43.63 -34.81
N PRO A 85 15.39 43.49 -34.39
CA PRO A 85 14.71 42.18 -34.44
C PRO A 85 13.30 42.12 -35.12
N GLY A 86 12.75 40.90 -35.26
CA GLY A 86 11.35 40.61 -35.64
C GLY A 86 11.21 39.23 -36.33
N THR A 87 10.07 38.54 -36.40
CA THR A 87 8.69 38.75 -35.88
C THR A 87 8.00 37.37 -35.72
N ALA A 88 6.89 37.27 -34.97
CA ALA A 88 6.18 36.01 -34.70
C ALA A 88 5.23 35.53 -35.83
N SER A 89 4.83 34.24 -35.81
CA SER A 89 3.50 33.75 -36.28
C SER A 89 3.22 32.28 -35.91
N ILE A 90 1.93 31.95 -35.70
CA ILE A 90 1.36 30.58 -35.59
C ILE A 90 0.00 30.58 -36.32
N PRO A 91 -0.35 29.54 -37.11
CA PRO A 91 -1.56 28.74 -36.89
C PRO A 91 -1.24 27.21 -36.96
N SER A 92 -1.97 26.23 -36.39
CA SER A 92 -3.43 25.98 -36.23
C SER A 92 -4.12 25.52 -37.54
N ALA A 93 -5.02 24.52 -37.61
CA ALA A 93 -5.60 23.60 -36.61
C ALA A 93 -5.43 22.10 -37.05
N THR A 94 -6.37 21.12 -37.12
CA THR A 94 -7.84 21.01 -36.89
C THR A 94 -8.27 19.55 -36.60
N SER A 95 -9.54 19.38 -36.18
CA SER A 95 -10.50 18.23 -36.21
C SER A 95 -10.18 16.96 -37.05
N ASP A 96 -10.39 15.73 -36.54
CA ASP A 96 -11.63 14.87 -36.54
C ASP A 96 -12.02 14.31 -37.93
N GLY A 97 -12.66 13.14 -38.14
CA GLY A 97 -13.20 12.02 -37.33
C GLY A 97 -13.87 11.03 -38.33
N LEU A 98 -14.09 9.72 -38.08
CA LEU A 98 -15.30 9.13 -37.46
C LEU A 98 -15.42 7.62 -37.79
N HIS A 99 -16.20 6.89 -36.98
CA HIS A 99 -16.87 5.58 -37.21
C HIS A 99 -16.09 4.29 -37.55
N ALA A 100 -16.70 3.17 -37.12
CA ALA A 100 -16.26 1.77 -37.24
C ALA A 100 -17.26 0.95 -38.09
N LEU A 101 -16.94 -0.32 -38.39
CA LEU A 101 -17.89 -1.43 -38.60
C LEU A 101 -17.17 -2.80 -38.58
N ASP A 102 -17.92 -3.90 -38.72
CA ASP A 102 -17.61 -5.24 -38.17
C ASP A 102 -16.93 -6.31 -39.07
N GLU A 103 -16.13 -7.16 -38.42
CA GLU A 103 -15.84 -8.59 -38.67
C GLU A 103 -15.42 -9.08 -40.11
N PRO A 104 -15.58 -10.38 -40.52
CA PRO A 104 -14.40 -11.28 -40.52
C PRO A 104 -14.18 -12.12 -41.80
N VAL A 105 -12.94 -12.27 -42.28
CA VAL A 105 -12.63 -13.21 -43.39
C VAL A 105 -11.32 -13.98 -43.19
N THR A 106 -11.39 -15.30 -43.39
CA THR A 106 -10.26 -16.24 -43.48
C THR A 106 -9.99 -16.68 -44.93
N SER A 107 -8.75 -16.58 -45.43
CA SER A 107 -8.20 -17.53 -46.43
C SER A 107 -6.74 -17.23 -46.84
N THR A 108 -5.87 -18.23 -46.71
CA THR A 108 -4.76 -18.72 -47.59
C THR A 108 -3.97 -17.81 -48.59
N PRO A 109 -2.77 -18.25 -49.05
CA PRO A 109 -1.72 -17.35 -49.58
C PRO A 109 -1.48 -17.39 -51.12
N GLU A 110 -0.44 -16.64 -51.53
CA GLU A 110 0.24 -16.53 -52.85
C GLU A 110 -0.38 -15.58 -53.90
N PRO A 111 0.43 -15.04 -54.85
CA PRO A 111 1.90 -15.00 -54.96
C PRO A 111 2.46 -13.55 -54.86
N ALA A 112 3.75 -13.36 -55.14
CA ALA A 112 4.45 -12.07 -55.03
C ALA A 112 4.60 -11.32 -56.36
N ASP A 113 4.79 -10.00 -56.28
CA ASP A 113 5.55 -9.23 -57.28
C ASP A 113 6.39 -8.13 -56.58
N TYR A 114 7.31 -7.51 -57.32
CA TYR A 114 8.34 -6.57 -56.87
C TYR A 114 7.73 -5.14 -56.68
N THR A 115 8.35 -4.11 -56.09
CA THR A 115 9.78 -3.82 -55.84
C THR A 115 9.95 -2.80 -54.70
N SER A 116 10.94 -2.94 -53.80
CA SER A 116 11.61 -1.82 -53.11
C SER A 116 12.82 -2.30 -52.29
N ALA A 117 13.83 -1.45 -52.13
CA ALA A 117 15.12 -1.80 -51.52
C ALA A 117 15.11 -1.78 -49.97
N PRO A 118 15.94 -2.61 -49.30
CA PRO A 118 15.95 -2.69 -47.83
C PRO A 118 16.71 -1.51 -47.17
N PRO A 119 16.23 -0.97 -46.04
CA PRO A 119 17.05 -0.14 -45.15
C PRO A 119 18.16 -0.99 -44.51
N ASP A 120 19.33 -0.40 -44.27
CA ASP A 120 20.59 -1.11 -44.06
C ASP A 120 20.73 -1.73 -42.63
N THR A 121 19.93 -2.77 -42.37
CA THR A 121 19.37 -3.28 -41.09
C THR A 121 20.22 -3.78 -39.86
N LEU A 122 21.57 -3.82 -39.80
CA LEU A 122 22.31 -4.61 -38.74
C LEU A 122 21.97 -4.29 -37.26
N GLU A 123 21.25 -5.18 -36.58
CA GLU A 123 21.52 -5.47 -35.18
C GLU A 123 21.87 -6.96 -35.05
N PRO A 124 22.91 -7.33 -34.27
CA PRO A 124 23.21 -8.74 -34.05
C PRO A 124 22.10 -9.37 -33.21
N GLU A 125 21.36 -10.32 -33.79
CA GLU A 125 20.29 -11.04 -33.09
C GLU A 125 20.73 -11.46 -31.69
N ARG A 126 19.92 -11.09 -30.67
CA ARG A 126 20.09 -11.58 -29.31
C ARG A 126 19.87 -13.10 -29.28
N LYS A 127 20.96 -13.86 -29.51
CA LYS A 127 21.01 -15.33 -29.44
C LYS A 127 20.08 -15.83 -28.33
N ARG A 128 18.99 -16.51 -28.71
CA ARG A 128 18.02 -17.09 -27.78
C ARG A 128 18.79 -17.77 -26.64
N ARG A 129 18.52 -17.39 -25.39
CA ARG A 129 19.20 -17.97 -24.22
C ARG A 129 19.10 -19.49 -24.35
N ARG A 130 20.24 -20.20 -24.33
CA ARG A 130 20.23 -21.66 -24.11
C ARG A 130 19.49 -21.91 -22.79
N THR A 131 18.27 -22.39 -22.89
CA THR A 131 17.53 -23.01 -21.80
C THR A 131 18.32 -24.24 -21.38
N THR A 132 18.95 -24.18 -20.21
CA THR A 132 19.29 -25.40 -19.46
C THR A 132 18.03 -26.23 -19.33
N HIS A 133 18.11 -27.53 -19.58
CA HIS A 133 16.94 -28.39 -19.65
C HIS A 133 16.21 -28.35 -18.30
N ARG A 134 14.87 -28.36 -18.28
CA ARG A 134 14.11 -28.17 -17.03
C ARG A 134 14.51 -29.22 -15.97
N ALA A 135 14.82 -30.44 -16.41
CA ALA A 135 15.36 -31.50 -15.55
C ALA A 135 16.74 -31.16 -14.94
N ASP A 136 17.65 -30.48 -15.64
CA ASP A 136 18.97 -30.09 -15.12
C ASP A 136 18.82 -29.15 -13.91
N VAL A 137 17.91 -28.18 -14.04
CA VAL A 137 17.67 -27.17 -13.01
C VAL A 137 16.96 -27.78 -11.80
N VAL A 138 16.04 -28.73 -12.01
CA VAL A 138 15.43 -29.54 -10.94
C VAL A 138 16.46 -30.46 -10.26
N SER A 139 17.32 -31.14 -11.03
CA SER A 139 18.42 -31.97 -10.49
C SER A 139 19.41 -31.16 -9.63
N MET A 140 19.71 -29.92 -10.04
CA MET A 140 20.54 -29.01 -9.25
C MET A 140 19.82 -28.54 -7.99
N HIS A 141 18.51 -28.29 -8.06
CA HIS A 141 17.65 -27.91 -6.94
C HIS A 141 17.58 -29.00 -5.87
N SER A 142 17.26 -30.24 -6.24
CA SER A 142 17.21 -31.37 -5.29
C SER A 142 18.56 -31.61 -4.60
N ARG A 143 19.68 -31.41 -5.30
CA ARG A 143 21.03 -31.48 -4.69
C ARG A 143 21.33 -30.34 -3.73
N TRP A 144 20.77 -29.14 -3.97
CA TRP A 144 20.83 -28.07 -2.99
C TRP A 144 19.98 -28.39 -1.76
N LYS A 145 18.71 -28.83 -1.92
CA LYS A 145 17.86 -29.25 -0.78
C LYS A 145 18.53 -30.32 0.09
N ALA A 146 19.21 -31.30 -0.51
CA ALA A 146 19.97 -32.32 0.21
C ALA A 146 21.23 -31.78 0.91
N LEU A 147 21.85 -30.72 0.39
CA LEU A 147 23.03 -30.09 0.99
C LEU A 147 22.69 -29.22 2.20
N LEU A 148 21.60 -28.43 2.14
CA LEU A 148 21.34 -27.34 3.11
C LEU A 148 21.44 -27.78 4.58
N PRO A 149 20.83 -28.91 5.03
CA PRO A 149 20.91 -29.31 6.43
C PRO A 149 22.34 -29.60 6.90
N SER A 150 23.17 -30.18 6.03
CA SER A 150 24.54 -30.55 6.38
C SER A 150 25.48 -29.35 6.56
N ILE A 151 25.13 -28.17 6.02
CA ILE A 151 25.96 -26.96 6.05
C ILE A 151 25.49 -25.93 7.09
N VAL A 152 24.41 -26.20 7.84
CA VAL A 152 23.95 -25.33 8.93
C VAL A 152 25.00 -25.25 10.04
N GLU A 153 25.43 -26.40 10.56
CA GLU A 153 26.43 -26.50 11.63
C GLU A 153 27.77 -25.82 11.25
N PRO A 154 28.40 -26.12 10.09
CA PRO A 154 29.56 -25.35 9.59
C PRO A 154 29.34 -23.84 9.47
N LEU A 155 28.14 -23.39 9.07
CA LEU A 155 27.85 -21.96 8.93
C LEU A 155 27.72 -21.28 10.30
N LEU A 156 26.99 -21.87 11.23
CA LEU A 156 26.86 -21.35 12.60
C LEU A 156 28.24 -21.32 13.29
N GLN A 157 29.08 -22.35 13.12
CA GLN A 157 30.46 -22.36 13.62
C GLN A 157 31.31 -21.24 12.99
N TYR A 158 31.06 -20.87 11.73
CA TYR A 158 31.73 -19.71 11.13
C TYR A 158 31.20 -18.39 11.73
N LEU A 159 29.88 -18.18 11.75
CA LEU A 159 29.24 -16.94 12.22
C LEU A 159 29.56 -16.66 13.70
N GLN A 160 29.56 -17.67 14.57
CA GLN A 160 29.93 -17.52 15.97
C GLN A 160 31.41 -17.15 16.15
N ARG A 161 32.31 -17.67 15.28
CA ARG A 161 33.75 -17.34 15.29
C ARG A 161 34.09 -16.01 14.60
N SER A 162 33.22 -15.47 13.75
CA SER A 162 33.42 -14.18 13.07
C SER A 162 32.71 -13.02 13.75
N SER A 163 31.67 -13.27 14.55
CA SER A 163 30.92 -12.26 15.30
C SER A 163 31.85 -11.36 16.14
N GLY A 164 31.71 -10.04 15.97
CA GLY A 164 32.54 -9.03 16.63
C GLY A 164 34.00 -8.95 16.15
N THR A 165 34.41 -9.72 15.13
CA THR A 165 35.80 -9.72 14.62
C THR A 165 35.93 -8.98 13.27
N PRO A 166 37.12 -8.43 12.93
CA PRO A 166 37.36 -7.87 11.61
C PRO A 166 37.30 -8.91 10.49
N VAL A 167 36.69 -8.54 9.36
CA VAL A 167 36.59 -9.40 8.15
C VAL A 167 37.99 -9.80 7.66
N LYS A 168 38.19 -11.11 7.45
CA LYS A 168 39.46 -11.66 6.96
C LYS A 168 39.60 -11.48 5.46
N THR A 169 40.72 -10.92 5.02
CA THR A 169 41.01 -10.59 3.60
C THR A 169 41.86 -11.64 2.88
N CYS A 170 42.12 -12.79 3.49
CA CYS A 170 42.90 -13.89 2.92
C CYS A 170 42.25 -15.22 3.27
N PHE A 171 42.14 -16.13 2.30
CA PHE A 171 41.55 -17.46 2.50
C PHE A 171 42.52 -18.44 3.20
N THR A 172 42.03 -19.11 4.24
CA THR A 172 42.73 -20.22 4.89
C THR A 172 41.76 -21.40 5.06
N PRO A 173 41.99 -22.55 4.40
CA PRO A 173 41.03 -23.66 4.41
C PRO A 173 41.03 -24.46 5.73
N ASP A 174 39.91 -24.43 6.46
CA ASP A 174 39.66 -25.19 7.68
C ASP A 174 39.31 -26.67 7.35
N HIS A 175 40.29 -27.41 6.80
CA HIS A 175 40.15 -28.82 6.42
C HIS A 175 40.67 -29.76 7.51
N ARG A 176 39.77 -30.52 8.15
CA ARG A 176 40.05 -31.40 9.29
C ARG A 176 39.65 -32.84 8.98
N CYS A 177 40.60 -33.63 8.53
CA CYS A 177 40.36 -35.02 8.15
C CYS A 177 40.47 -35.97 9.35
N SER A 178 39.42 -36.75 9.62
CA SER A 178 39.33 -37.65 10.77
C SER A 178 40.02 -39.02 10.58
N SER A 179 40.62 -39.29 9.42
CA SER A 179 41.29 -40.57 9.15
C SER A 179 42.56 -40.38 8.31
N PRO A 180 43.72 -40.92 8.72
CA PRO A 180 44.97 -40.80 7.96
C PRO A 180 44.96 -41.59 6.64
N GLN A 181 44.00 -42.52 6.46
CA GLN A 181 43.83 -43.29 5.22
C GLN A 181 42.86 -42.63 4.23
N CYS A 182 42.23 -41.50 4.57
CA CYS A 182 41.23 -40.87 3.71
C CYS A 182 41.89 -40.19 2.49
N ALA A 183 41.44 -40.56 1.29
CA ALA A 183 41.91 -39.97 0.04
C ALA A 183 41.61 -38.46 -0.04
N GLN A 184 42.64 -37.64 0.19
CA GLN A 184 42.56 -36.19 0.03
C GLN A 184 42.54 -35.80 -1.45
N ARG A 185 41.82 -34.73 -1.76
CA ARG A 185 41.67 -34.15 -3.11
C ARG A 185 41.83 -32.64 -3.01
N LYS A 186 42.15 -31.99 -4.13
CA LYS A 186 42.16 -30.52 -4.25
C LYS A 186 41.20 -30.08 -5.35
N GLN A 187 40.66 -28.88 -5.22
CA GLN A 187 39.82 -28.25 -6.25
C GLN A 187 40.17 -26.77 -6.35
N ASP A 188 40.63 -26.34 -7.53
CA ASP A 188 40.68 -24.95 -7.96
C ASP A 188 39.28 -24.30 -7.87
N VAL A 189 39.13 -23.34 -6.96
CA VAL A 189 37.93 -22.51 -6.75
C VAL A 189 38.31 -21.04 -6.78
N THR A 190 37.62 -20.23 -7.58
CA THR A 190 37.74 -18.76 -7.53
C THR A 190 36.89 -18.20 -6.40
N LEU A 191 37.52 -17.45 -5.50
CA LEU A 191 36.95 -16.88 -4.29
C LEU A 191 36.65 -15.39 -4.53
N LEU A 192 35.42 -14.95 -4.26
CA LEU A 192 35.00 -13.55 -4.43
C LEU A 192 34.89 -12.85 -3.07
N PHE A 193 35.75 -11.85 -2.83
CA PHE A 193 35.75 -11.00 -1.65
C PHE A 193 35.14 -9.63 -1.95
N TRP A 194 34.99 -8.78 -0.93
CA TRP A 194 34.48 -7.40 -1.11
C TRP A 194 35.32 -6.58 -2.11
N ASP A 195 36.65 -6.72 -2.07
CA ASP A 195 37.58 -5.81 -2.72
C ASP A 195 38.45 -6.45 -3.83
N HIS A 196 38.49 -7.77 -3.90
CA HIS A 196 39.28 -8.54 -4.87
C HIS A 196 38.66 -9.93 -5.15
N TYR A 197 39.31 -10.71 -6.01
CA TYR A 197 39.07 -12.14 -6.15
C TYR A 197 40.40 -12.89 -6.30
N GLU A 198 40.47 -14.11 -5.81
CA GLU A 198 41.64 -15.00 -5.94
C GLU A 198 41.21 -16.41 -6.37
N SER A 199 42.14 -17.28 -6.76
CA SER A 199 41.85 -18.69 -7.05
C SER A 199 42.72 -19.58 -6.16
N HIS A 200 42.09 -20.49 -5.42
CA HIS A 200 42.76 -21.37 -4.45
C HIS A 200 42.50 -22.85 -4.76
N ASP A 201 43.53 -23.69 -4.62
CA ASP A 201 43.41 -25.14 -4.63
C ASP A 201 42.92 -25.64 -3.26
N VAL A 202 41.60 -25.63 -3.06
CA VAL A 202 40.96 -25.95 -1.78
C VAL A 202 41.08 -27.46 -1.50
N PRO A 203 41.70 -27.89 -0.38
CA PRO A 203 41.76 -29.29 0.00
C PRO A 203 40.40 -29.78 0.52
N TYR A 204 40.01 -30.99 0.15
CA TYR A 204 38.80 -31.66 0.65
C TYR A 204 38.98 -33.18 0.66
N CYS A 205 38.14 -33.88 1.42
CA CYS A 205 38.15 -35.33 1.49
C CYS A 205 36.72 -35.87 1.70
N HIS A 206 36.56 -37.14 2.08
CA HIS A 206 35.23 -37.67 2.44
C HIS A 206 34.79 -37.19 3.84
N CYS A 207 35.73 -37.10 4.80
CA CYS A 207 35.45 -36.62 6.16
C CYS A 207 35.10 -35.11 6.21
N THR A 208 35.70 -34.30 5.33
CA THR A 208 35.39 -32.87 5.19
C THR A 208 35.07 -32.58 3.72
N PRO A 209 33.77 -32.57 3.33
CA PRO A 209 33.35 -32.23 1.98
C PRO A 209 33.78 -30.81 1.59
N LEU A 210 34.03 -30.57 0.30
CA LEU A 210 34.49 -29.27 -0.22
C LEU A 210 33.58 -28.10 0.18
N THR A 211 32.27 -28.32 0.23
CA THR A 211 31.28 -27.32 0.67
C THR A 211 31.38 -26.99 2.16
N HIS A 212 31.77 -27.96 3.00
CA HIS A 212 31.99 -27.75 4.43
C HIS A 212 33.29 -26.97 4.66
N VAL A 213 34.39 -27.36 3.99
CA VAL A 213 35.67 -26.63 4.07
C VAL A 213 35.50 -25.17 3.66
N LEU A 214 34.79 -24.90 2.55
CA LEU A 214 34.52 -23.54 2.10
C LEU A 214 33.75 -22.73 3.16
N ILE A 215 32.64 -23.26 3.69
CA ILE A 215 31.76 -22.53 4.62
C ILE A 215 32.44 -22.31 5.99
N SER A 216 33.11 -23.32 6.54
CA SER A 216 33.92 -23.18 7.78
C SER A 216 35.07 -22.18 7.64
N SER A 217 35.44 -21.82 6.40
CA SER A 217 36.48 -20.85 6.05
C SER A 217 35.91 -19.50 5.55
N GLY A 218 34.62 -19.24 5.72
CA GLY A 218 33.97 -17.96 5.38
C GLY A 218 33.47 -17.82 3.95
N MET A 219 33.44 -18.89 3.16
CA MET A 219 33.12 -18.87 1.72
C MET A 219 31.88 -19.69 1.41
N PHE A 220 30.81 -19.07 0.91
CA PHE A 220 29.61 -19.77 0.48
C PHE A 220 29.72 -20.28 -0.97
N PRO A 221 29.48 -21.58 -1.25
CA PRO A 221 29.65 -22.16 -2.59
C PRO A 221 28.56 -21.70 -3.58
N THR A 222 28.86 -21.64 -4.88
CA THR A 222 27.85 -21.34 -5.92
C THR A 222 27.30 -22.57 -6.64
N SER A 223 27.57 -23.78 -6.14
CA SER A 223 27.15 -25.08 -6.69
C SER A 223 27.24 -26.15 -5.60
N PRO A 224 26.30 -27.13 -5.50
CA PRO A 224 26.18 -27.99 -4.33
C PRO A 224 27.10 -29.22 -4.36
N THR A 225 27.75 -29.52 -5.49
CA THR A 225 28.54 -30.75 -5.68
C THR A 225 30.01 -30.46 -6.03
N GLN A 226 30.23 -29.51 -6.94
CA GLN A 226 31.56 -29.08 -7.39
C GLN A 226 31.54 -27.56 -7.61
N PRO A 227 31.59 -26.75 -6.54
CA PRO A 227 31.83 -25.31 -6.67
C PRO A 227 33.15 -25.05 -7.38
N ARG A 228 33.10 -24.18 -8.39
CA ARG A 228 34.27 -23.57 -9.04
C ARG A 228 34.38 -22.07 -8.73
N ILE A 229 33.34 -21.53 -8.11
CA ILE A 229 33.29 -20.19 -7.53
C ILE A 229 32.68 -20.32 -6.14
N ALA A 230 33.16 -19.51 -5.20
CA ALA A 230 32.56 -19.27 -3.89
C ALA A 230 32.59 -17.76 -3.58
N VAL A 231 31.71 -17.30 -2.68
CA VAL A 231 31.52 -15.88 -2.34
C VAL A 231 31.70 -15.71 -0.84
N SER A 232 32.44 -14.68 -0.39
CA SER A 232 32.59 -14.39 1.05
C SER A 232 31.21 -14.22 1.70
N ILE A 233 31.04 -14.82 2.87
CA ILE A 233 29.80 -14.75 3.65
C ILE A 233 29.55 -13.30 4.11
N ASP A 234 30.61 -12.57 4.45
CA ASP A 234 30.58 -11.14 4.82
C ASP A 234 30.08 -10.27 3.66
N LEU A 235 30.52 -10.57 2.42
CA LEU A 235 30.03 -9.91 1.20
C LEU A 235 28.56 -10.24 0.93
N LEU A 236 28.08 -11.43 1.29
CA LEU A 236 26.66 -11.78 1.20
C LEU A 236 25.84 -11.04 2.25
N GLU A 237 26.20 -11.07 3.54
CA GLU A 237 25.51 -10.35 4.61
C GLU A 237 25.45 -8.84 4.35
N PHE A 238 26.55 -8.21 3.91
CA PHE A 238 26.54 -6.81 3.50
C PHE A 238 25.55 -6.55 2.34
N TYR A 239 25.49 -7.46 1.35
CA TYR A 239 24.52 -7.33 0.26
C TYR A 239 23.07 -7.47 0.75
N PHE A 240 22.76 -8.36 1.70
CA PHE A 240 21.40 -8.44 2.27
C PHE A 240 21.02 -7.14 2.99
N ALA A 241 21.87 -6.64 3.89
CA ALA A 241 21.64 -5.39 4.61
C ALA A 241 21.50 -4.16 3.68
N LEU A 242 22.22 -4.13 2.56
CA LEU A 242 22.05 -3.11 1.51
C LEU A 242 20.73 -3.32 0.73
N PHE A 243 20.45 -4.55 0.30
CA PHE A 243 19.29 -4.90 -0.50
C PHE A 243 17.97 -4.61 0.22
N GLU A 244 17.92 -4.84 1.54
CA GLU A 244 16.79 -4.51 2.43
C GLU A 244 16.47 -3.00 2.47
N ARG A 245 17.42 -2.15 2.05
CA ARG A 245 17.29 -0.68 2.01
C ARG A 245 17.12 -0.12 0.60
N SER A 246 17.75 -0.71 -0.42
CA SER A 246 17.75 -0.17 -1.79
C SER A 246 16.95 -0.97 -2.82
N GLY A 247 16.70 -2.27 -2.60
CA GLY A 247 16.16 -3.18 -3.61
C GLY A 247 17.12 -3.49 -4.77
N ASP A 248 18.42 -3.22 -4.62
CA ASP A 248 19.43 -3.39 -5.69
C ASP A 248 19.53 -4.84 -6.19
N ALA A 249 19.02 -5.09 -7.40
CA ALA A 249 19.06 -6.42 -8.00
C ALA A 249 20.50 -6.97 -8.13
N VAL A 250 20.67 -8.29 -8.07
CA VAL A 250 21.96 -9.00 -8.23
C VAL A 250 22.75 -8.58 -9.48
N THR A 251 22.09 -8.07 -10.53
CA THR A 251 22.73 -7.45 -11.70
C THR A 251 23.53 -6.18 -11.37
N ALA A 252 23.02 -5.34 -10.46
CA ALA A 252 23.71 -4.16 -9.96
C ALA A 252 24.94 -4.58 -9.15
N LEU A 253 24.80 -5.46 -8.14
CA LEU A 253 25.92 -6.00 -7.37
C LEU A 253 27.02 -6.60 -8.27
N ALA A 254 26.66 -7.51 -9.18
CA ALA A 254 27.62 -8.18 -10.06
C ALA A 254 28.40 -7.21 -10.96
N ARG A 255 27.74 -6.12 -11.39
CA ARG A 255 28.36 -5.07 -12.22
C ARG A 255 29.17 -4.09 -11.36
N ALA A 256 28.74 -3.81 -10.14
CA ALA A 256 29.46 -3.00 -9.16
C ALA A 256 30.78 -3.68 -8.75
N LEU A 257 30.74 -4.94 -8.31
CA LEU A 257 31.92 -5.74 -7.96
C LEU A 257 32.90 -5.82 -9.14
N ARG A 258 32.42 -6.19 -10.34
CA ARG A 258 33.24 -6.18 -11.56
C ARG A 258 33.96 -4.83 -11.77
N ASN A 259 33.24 -3.72 -11.65
CA ASN A 259 33.79 -2.40 -11.88
C ASN A 259 34.77 -1.98 -10.75
N TYR A 260 34.51 -2.37 -9.50
CA TYR A 260 35.38 -2.10 -8.36
C TYR A 260 36.69 -2.90 -8.44
N TYR A 261 36.60 -4.20 -8.70
CA TYR A 261 37.73 -5.08 -9.01
C TYR A 261 38.57 -4.52 -10.16
N THR A 262 37.93 -4.14 -11.28
CA THR A 262 38.61 -3.55 -12.45
C THR A 262 39.36 -2.26 -12.09
N ARG A 263 38.78 -1.38 -11.26
CA ARG A 263 39.44 -0.16 -10.74
C ARG A 263 40.61 -0.47 -9.80
N ARG A 264 40.57 -1.60 -9.09
CA ARG A 264 41.66 -2.13 -8.24
C ARG A 264 42.67 -3.01 -9.01
N GLY A 265 42.59 -3.07 -10.35
CA GLY A 265 43.50 -3.83 -11.23
C GLY A 265 43.09 -5.29 -11.51
N TRP A 266 42.08 -5.81 -10.82
CA TRP A 266 41.61 -7.19 -10.94
C TRP A 266 40.65 -7.35 -12.14
N ARG A 267 41.18 -7.72 -13.31
CA ARG A 267 40.42 -7.84 -14.57
C ARG A 267 40.05 -9.30 -14.89
N VAL A 268 38.74 -9.63 -14.90
CA VAL A 268 38.26 -10.92 -15.42
C VAL A 268 38.21 -10.89 -16.95
N LEU A 269 39.05 -11.69 -17.60
CA LEU A 269 39.17 -11.82 -19.05
C LEU A 269 38.39 -13.06 -19.54
N ASP A 270 37.80 -13.01 -20.74
CA ASP A 270 37.19 -14.20 -21.33
C ASP A 270 38.27 -15.15 -21.91
N SER A 271 38.25 -16.41 -21.48
CA SER A 271 39.18 -17.46 -21.90
C SER A 271 38.67 -18.28 -23.09
N LYS A 272 37.61 -17.83 -23.79
CA LYS A 272 36.86 -18.62 -24.80
C LYS A 272 36.71 -17.97 -26.17
N VAL A 273 37.27 -16.78 -26.37
CA VAL A 273 37.33 -16.13 -27.68
C VAL A 273 38.58 -16.60 -28.44
N SER A 274 38.66 -16.36 -29.75
CA SER A 274 39.82 -16.71 -30.59
C SER A 274 41.12 -16.06 -30.10
N LEU A 275 42.26 -16.55 -30.61
CA LEU A 275 43.60 -16.05 -30.29
C LEU A 275 43.74 -14.52 -30.42
N GLU A 276 43.02 -13.91 -31.35
CA GLU A 276 42.99 -12.46 -31.62
C GLU A 276 42.23 -11.65 -30.55
N MET A 277 41.41 -12.29 -29.71
CA MET A 277 40.60 -11.66 -28.67
C MET A 277 40.87 -12.19 -27.25
N LEU A 278 41.99 -12.85 -27.02
CA LEU A 278 42.47 -13.08 -25.65
C LEU A 278 42.66 -11.72 -24.95
N GLY A 279 41.88 -11.48 -23.89
CA GLY A 279 41.95 -10.25 -23.09
C GLY A 279 40.76 -9.30 -23.22
N VAL A 280 39.65 -9.69 -23.86
CA VAL A 280 38.39 -8.95 -23.73
C VAL A 280 37.82 -9.10 -22.32
N PRO A 281 37.51 -8.02 -21.57
CA PRO A 281 36.94 -8.12 -20.23
C PRO A 281 35.51 -8.68 -20.24
N MET A 282 35.24 -9.73 -19.46
CA MET A 282 33.90 -10.32 -19.33
C MET A 282 32.88 -9.28 -18.83
N LEU A 283 31.66 -9.26 -19.41
CA LEU A 283 30.65 -8.24 -19.09
C LEU A 283 29.89 -8.51 -17.78
N ASP A 284 29.44 -9.75 -17.56
CA ASP A 284 28.64 -10.21 -16.40
C ASP A 284 29.28 -11.46 -15.72
N PRO A 285 30.59 -11.49 -15.37
CA PRO A 285 31.27 -12.72 -14.94
C PRO A 285 30.64 -13.35 -13.69
N PHE A 286 30.26 -12.53 -12.71
CA PHE A 286 29.80 -13.01 -11.39
C PHE A 286 28.28 -13.13 -11.27
N ARG A 287 27.50 -12.65 -12.25
CA ARG A 287 26.04 -12.49 -12.11
C ARG A 287 25.30 -13.79 -11.81
N ARG A 288 25.63 -14.88 -12.51
CA ARG A 288 25.02 -16.21 -12.26
C ARG A 288 25.55 -16.83 -10.95
N PRO A 289 26.87 -16.87 -10.69
CA PRO A 289 27.43 -17.33 -9.41
C PRO A 289 26.81 -16.64 -8.18
N LEU A 290 26.79 -15.30 -8.14
CA LEU A 290 26.17 -14.51 -7.07
C LEU A 290 24.68 -14.82 -6.94
N GLY A 291 23.94 -14.90 -8.05
CA GLY A 291 22.51 -15.22 -8.03
C GLY A 291 22.17 -16.62 -7.49
N PHE A 292 23.12 -17.56 -7.48
CA PHE A 292 22.98 -18.82 -6.77
C PHE A 292 23.43 -18.71 -5.31
N ALA A 293 24.58 -18.09 -5.02
CA ALA A 293 25.07 -17.90 -3.66
C ALA A 293 24.03 -17.21 -2.77
N ILE A 294 23.53 -16.04 -3.21
CA ILE A 294 22.51 -15.25 -2.51
C ILE A 294 21.24 -16.08 -2.25
N GLN A 295 20.69 -16.75 -3.27
CA GLN A 295 19.47 -17.55 -3.13
C GLN A 295 19.64 -18.69 -2.11
N TRP A 296 20.76 -19.41 -2.16
CA TRP A 296 20.96 -20.60 -1.34
C TRP A 296 21.49 -20.29 0.06
N TYR A 297 22.21 -19.19 0.23
CA TYR A 297 22.59 -18.67 1.54
C TYR A 297 21.36 -18.20 2.32
N ASP A 298 20.46 -17.44 1.68
CA ASP A 298 19.19 -17.04 2.31
C ASP A 298 18.29 -18.25 2.62
N SER A 299 18.29 -19.27 1.75
CA SER A 299 17.60 -20.54 2.01
C SER A 299 18.13 -21.27 3.26
N VAL A 300 19.42 -21.11 3.60
CA VAL A 300 20.01 -21.63 4.85
C VAL A 300 19.65 -20.74 6.04
N ARG A 301 19.70 -19.39 5.91
CA ARG A 301 19.24 -18.46 6.98
C ARG A 301 17.78 -18.76 7.39
N VAL A 302 16.90 -19.01 6.42
CA VAL A 302 15.49 -19.38 6.65
C VAL A 302 15.35 -20.76 7.30
N LEU A 303 16.22 -21.73 6.95
CA LEU A 303 16.26 -23.03 7.62
C LEU A 303 16.73 -22.91 9.09
N ILE A 304 17.72 -22.06 9.36
CA ILE A 304 18.21 -21.78 10.71
C ILE A 304 17.10 -21.14 11.55
N SER A 305 16.45 -20.09 11.06
CA SER A 305 15.33 -19.43 11.77
C SER A 305 14.25 -20.44 12.15
N ARG A 306 13.77 -21.24 11.18
CA ARG A 306 12.75 -22.27 11.44
C ARG A 306 13.20 -23.30 12.47
N THR A 307 14.46 -23.74 12.42
CA THR A 307 14.99 -24.67 13.42
C THR A 307 14.99 -24.06 14.83
N VAL A 308 15.36 -22.78 14.96
CA VAL A 308 15.30 -22.04 16.23
C VAL A 308 13.85 -21.88 16.71
N ASP A 309 12.96 -21.43 15.82
CA ASP A 309 11.53 -21.24 16.06
C ASP A 309 10.83 -22.52 16.55
N ASP A 310 11.09 -23.65 15.90
CA ASP A 310 10.55 -24.98 16.25
C ASP A 310 11.12 -25.49 17.59
N THR A 311 12.39 -25.18 17.88
CA THR A 311 13.04 -25.54 19.15
C THR A 311 12.45 -24.74 20.33
N ILE A 312 12.22 -23.43 20.15
CA ILE A 312 11.57 -22.58 21.16
C ILE A 312 10.09 -22.96 21.31
N GLU A 313 9.38 -23.26 20.22
CA GLU A 313 7.99 -23.75 20.28
C GLU A 313 7.88 -25.08 21.03
N SER A 314 8.82 -26.00 20.83
CA SER A 314 8.91 -27.25 21.60
C SER A 314 9.10 -26.98 23.10
N ALA A 315 9.89 -25.97 23.47
CA ALA A 315 10.05 -25.54 24.86
C ALA A 315 8.79 -24.86 25.43
N ARG A 316 8.07 -24.03 24.65
CA ARG A 316 6.76 -23.46 25.04
C ARG A 316 5.77 -24.58 25.36
N GLN A 317 5.73 -25.63 24.54
CA GLN A 317 4.83 -26.77 24.72
C GLN A 317 5.19 -27.61 25.95
N ALA A 318 6.48 -27.75 26.27
CA ALA A 318 6.94 -28.41 27.50
C ALA A 318 6.53 -27.62 28.77
N ILE A 319 6.70 -26.30 28.77
CA ILE A 319 6.25 -25.43 29.89
C ILE A 319 4.73 -25.55 30.07
N ALA A 320 3.97 -25.37 28.99
CA ALA A 320 2.51 -25.47 29.00
C ALA A 320 2.00 -26.90 29.26
N ALA A 321 2.86 -27.92 29.29
CA ALA A 321 2.51 -29.27 29.76
C ALA A 321 2.73 -29.39 31.28
N HIS A 322 3.82 -28.83 31.81
CA HIS A 322 4.10 -28.79 33.26
C HIS A 322 3.04 -27.98 34.02
N GLU A 323 2.65 -26.81 33.52
CA GLU A 323 1.61 -25.96 34.13
C GLU A 323 0.25 -26.70 34.28
N ARG A 324 -0.04 -27.68 33.42
CA ARG A 324 -1.26 -28.52 33.47
C ARG A 324 -1.13 -29.77 34.35
N LEU A 325 0.06 -30.05 34.91
CA LEU A 325 0.27 -31.10 35.91
C LEU A 325 0.24 -30.55 37.33
N ASP A 326 0.51 -29.25 37.51
CA ASP A 326 0.48 -28.57 38.81
C ASP A 326 -0.92 -28.05 39.21
N GLU A 327 -1.92 -28.05 38.30
CA GLU A 327 -3.32 -27.76 38.68
C GLU A 327 -3.88 -28.91 39.55
N PRO A 328 -4.27 -28.65 40.82
CA PRO A 328 -4.81 -29.70 41.68
C PRO A 328 -6.18 -30.15 41.17
N ALA A 329 -6.31 -31.44 40.88
CA ALA A 329 -7.52 -32.02 40.30
C ALA A 329 -8.76 -31.76 41.18
N VAL A 330 -9.63 -30.85 40.73
CA VAL A 330 -10.91 -30.56 41.36
C VAL A 330 -11.78 -31.83 41.32
N PRO A 331 -12.23 -32.38 42.46
CA PRO A 331 -13.00 -33.61 42.46
C PRO A 331 -14.33 -33.48 41.70
N SER A 332 -14.54 -34.34 40.72
CA SER A 332 -15.78 -34.40 39.94
C SER A 332 -16.93 -34.95 40.79
N MET A 333 -17.74 -34.04 41.34
CA MET A 333 -18.97 -34.40 42.06
C MET A 333 -19.94 -35.14 41.13
N PRO A 334 -20.50 -36.29 41.55
CA PRO A 334 -21.38 -37.09 40.70
C PRO A 334 -22.76 -36.43 40.53
N SER A 335 -23.28 -36.46 39.30
CA SER A 335 -24.58 -35.91 38.96
C SER A 335 -25.75 -36.75 39.51
N GLY A 336 -26.66 -36.13 40.27
CA GLY A 336 -28.04 -36.61 40.37
C GLY A 336 -28.62 -36.85 41.78
N VAL A 337 -28.94 -35.77 42.50
CA VAL A 337 -30.07 -35.75 43.46
C VAL A 337 -30.82 -34.43 43.26
N SER A 338 -32.16 -34.45 43.30
CA SER A 338 -33.01 -33.27 43.16
C SER A 338 -33.89 -33.07 44.39
N CYS A 339 -33.75 -31.94 45.08
CA CYS A 339 -34.81 -31.28 45.84
C CYS A 339 -34.35 -29.89 46.35
N GLY A 340 -35.30 -29.05 46.80
CA GLY A 340 -35.05 -28.04 47.84
C GLY A 340 -34.87 -26.59 47.40
N THR A 341 -35.97 -25.84 47.36
CA THR A 341 -35.96 -24.37 47.23
C THR A 341 -35.63 -23.72 48.57
N SER A 342 -34.46 -23.09 48.73
CA SER A 342 -34.23 -22.13 49.83
C SER A 342 -33.04 -21.20 49.56
N THR A 343 -33.23 -19.90 49.76
CA THR A 343 -32.17 -18.87 49.64
C THR A 343 -31.64 -18.49 51.02
N PRO A 344 -30.32 -18.52 51.23
CA PRO A 344 -29.65 -17.62 52.18
C PRO A 344 -28.69 -16.64 51.46
N PRO A 345 -28.28 -15.53 52.11
CA PRO A 345 -27.74 -14.36 51.40
C PRO A 345 -26.20 -14.27 51.32
N PHE A 346 -25.76 -13.28 50.55
CA PHE A 346 -24.40 -12.70 50.55
C PHE A 346 -23.87 -12.41 51.97
N ILE A 347 -22.56 -12.64 52.17
CA ILE A 347 -21.72 -11.86 53.09
C ILE A 347 -20.47 -11.43 52.33
N THR A 348 -20.16 -10.13 52.37
CA THR A 348 -18.98 -9.53 51.73
C THR A 348 -18.01 -8.96 52.76
N SER A 349 -16.72 -8.97 52.38
CA SER A 349 -15.63 -8.12 52.88
C SER A 349 -15.16 -8.27 54.34
N ARG A 350 -13.82 -8.29 54.49
CA ARG A 350 -13.13 -7.77 55.67
C ARG A 350 -12.45 -6.45 55.31
N THR A 351 -12.79 -5.39 56.03
CA THR A 351 -12.00 -4.16 56.09
C THR A 351 -11.92 -3.71 57.55
N LEU A 352 -10.81 -3.08 57.95
CA LEU A 352 -10.56 -2.65 59.33
C LEU A 352 -11.26 -1.31 59.67
N PRO A 353 -11.43 -0.94 60.97
CA PRO A 353 -12.66 -0.30 61.44
C PRO A 353 -12.55 1.16 61.91
N ASN A 354 -13.69 1.66 62.42
CA ASN A 354 -13.90 2.87 63.25
C ASN A 354 -13.94 4.23 62.50
N THR A 355 -14.79 5.21 62.86
CA THR A 355 -15.72 5.29 64.01
C THR A 355 -16.94 6.23 63.78
N SER A 356 -17.98 6.03 64.60
CA SER A 356 -18.90 7.06 65.16
C SER A 356 -20.14 7.57 64.38
N LYS A 357 -21.29 7.18 64.96
CA LYS A 357 -22.54 7.95 65.20
C LYS A 357 -23.56 8.14 64.05
N THR A 358 -24.77 7.66 64.34
CA THR A 358 -26.02 7.78 63.56
C THR A 358 -27.14 8.23 64.50
N LEU A 359 -28.11 9.03 64.03
CA LEU A 359 -29.44 9.29 64.62
C LEU A 359 -30.43 9.69 63.47
N PRO A 360 -31.78 9.67 63.63
CA PRO A 360 -32.62 8.96 62.64
C PRO A 360 -33.86 9.68 62.05
N ILE A 361 -34.33 9.15 60.91
CA ILE A 361 -35.71 8.78 60.49
C ILE A 361 -36.90 9.61 61.06
N PRO A 362 -37.73 10.27 60.20
CA PRO A 362 -39.09 9.77 59.88
C PRO A 362 -39.50 9.93 58.38
N PRO A 363 -40.72 9.47 57.93
CA PRO A 363 -40.88 8.91 56.57
C PRO A 363 -42.02 9.48 55.68
N SER A 364 -42.15 8.90 54.47
CA SER A 364 -43.31 8.84 53.56
C SER A 364 -43.71 10.09 52.75
N ASP A 365 -43.84 9.95 51.41
CA ASP A 365 -45.16 9.88 50.75
C ASP A 365 -45.06 9.53 49.24
N HIS A 366 -46.21 9.39 48.57
CA HIS A 366 -46.42 8.61 47.33
C HIS A 366 -46.61 9.42 46.02
N LEU A 367 -46.63 8.68 44.89
CA LEU A 367 -47.11 9.02 43.52
C LEU A 367 -46.14 9.82 42.61
N PRO A 368 -46.28 9.72 41.27
CA PRO A 368 -46.60 8.55 40.43
C PRO A 368 -45.49 8.28 39.37
N PRO A 369 -45.51 7.16 38.61
CA PRO A 369 -44.43 6.84 37.66
C PRO A 369 -44.47 7.72 36.40
N SER A 370 -43.30 8.22 36.00
CA SER A 370 -43.06 8.82 34.67
C SER A 370 -42.40 7.80 33.74
N GLU A 371 -42.75 7.83 32.45
CA GLU A 371 -42.30 6.83 31.48
C GLU A 371 -40.82 7.01 31.10
N ALA A 372 -40.04 5.93 31.23
CA ALA A 372 -38.65 5.90 30.79
C ALA A 372 -38.55 5.36 29.35
N PRO A 373 -37.68 5.92 28.46
CA PRO A 373 -37.51 5.41 27.11
C PRO A 373 -37.08 3.93 27.08
N SER A 374 -37.76 3.13 26.27
CA SER A 374 -37.67 1.67 26.27
C SER A 374 -36.25 1.14 26.08
N GLN A 375 -35.76 0.37 27.05
CA GLN A 375 -34.57 -0.46 26.87
C GLN A 375 -34.87 -1.61 25.89
N MET A 376 -33.96 -1.87 24.95
CA MET A 376 -34.07 -2.98 24.02
C MET A 376 -33.98 -4.34 24.75
N PRO A 377 -34.80 -5.35 24.37
CA PRO A 377 -34.72 -6.68 24.97
C PRO A 377 -33.42 -7.41 24.56
N PRO A 378 -32.93 -8.35 25.38
CA PRO A 378 -31.76 -9.16 25.04
C PRO A 378 -32.06 -10.03 23.81
N SER A 379 -31.40 -9.73 22.69
CA SER A 379 -31.55 -10.49 21.45
C SER A 379 -30.90 -11.86 21.59
N SER A 380 -31.72 -12.91 21.62
CA SER A 380 -31.27 -14.30 21.59
C SER A 380 -30.43 -14.59 20.35
N THR A 381 -29.22 -15.11 20.56
CA THR A 381 -28.26 -15.39 19.50
C THR A 381 -28.83 -16.42 18.51
N PRO A 382 -28.86 -16.15 17.19
CA PRO A 382 -29.09 -17.19 16.21
C PRO A 382 -28.00 -18.26 16.37
N GLY A 383 -28.40 -19.54 16.44
CA GLY A 383 -27.47 -20.63 16.72
C GLY A 383 -26.32 -20.67 15.73
N VAL A 384 -25.12 -20.30 16.20
CA VAL A 384 -23.87 -20.67 15.52
C VAL A 384 -23.86 -22.19 15.41
N HIS A 385 -23.54 -22.73 14.23
CA HIS A 385 -23.23 -24.14 14.08
C HIS A 385 -21.89 -24.42 14.80
N HIS A 386 -21.98 -24.58 16.12
CA HIS A 386 -20.88 -25.00 16.96
C HIS A 386 -20.58 -26.46 16.58
N ASP A 387 -19.48 -26.68 15.86
CA ASP A 387 -18.87 -27.99 15.78
C ASP A 387 -18.44 -28.38 17.21
N PRO A 388 -19.05 -29.40 17.83
CA PRO A 388 -18.76 -29.76 19.22
C PRO A 388 -17.35 -30.38 19.39
N THR A 389 -16.64 -30.65 18.29
CA THR A 389 -15.27 -31.18 18.31
C THR A 389 -14.20 -30.08 18.32
N ARG A 390 -14.54 -28.84 17.95
CA ARG A 390 -13.57 -27.73 17.88
C ARG A 390 -13.32 -27.15 19.29
N GLN A 391 -12.20 -27.53 19.90
CA GLN A 391 -11.70 -26.90 21.12
C GLN A 391 -11.65 -25.37 20.95
N ARG A 392 -12.23 -24.63 21.89
CA ARG A 392 -12.21 -23.16 21.88
C ARG A 392 -10.77 -22.66 22.04
N ARG A 393 -10.36 -21.73 21.19
CA ARG A 393 -9.04 -21.10 21.30
C ARG A 393 -9.09 -20.00 22.35
N THR A 394 -8.23 -20.07 23.37
CA THR A 394 -8.15 -19.08 24.48
C THR A 394 -6.98 -18.11 24.36
N GLN A 395 -6.03 -18.36 23.46
CA GLN A 395 -4.88 -17.50 23.17
C GLN A 395 -4.58 -17.44 21.67
N CYS A 396 -4.04 -16.32 21.19
CA CYS A 396 -3.54 -16.21 19.82
C CYS A 396 -2.42 -17.24 19.54
N SER A 397 -2.29 -17.69 18.29
CA SER A 397 -1.22 -18.60 17.88
C SER A 397 0.17 -18.00 18.14
N SER A 398 1.17 -18.82 18.49
CA SER A 398 2.54 -18.34 18.78
C SER A 398 3.19 -17.64 17.58
N PHE A 399 2.70 -17.92 16.37
CA PHE A 399 2.97 -17.22 15.12
C PHE A 399 2.55 -15.74 15.16
N LEU A 400 1.30 -15.44 15.57
CA LEU A 400 0.86 -14.05 15.75
C LEU A 400 1.55 -13.38 16.95
N GLN A 401 1.73 -14.11 18.06
CA GLN A 401 2.41 -13.58 19.25
C GLN A 401 3.84 -13.10 18.94
N ARG A 402 4.62 -13.89 18.17
CA ARG A 402 5.96 -13.50 17.71
C ARG A 402 5.97 -12.24 16.83
N ARG A 403 4.96 -12.04 15.98
CA ARG A 403 4.90 -10.90 15.04
C ARG A 403 4.47 -9.58 15.71
N CYS A 404 3.47 -9.61 16.59
CA CYS A 404 3.14 -8.43 17.41
C CYS A 404 2.65 -8.85 18.80
N PRO A 405 3.55 -8.96 19.79
CA PRO A 405 3.18 -9.37 21.14
C PRO A 405 2.30 -8.34 21.86
N ALA A 406 2.33 -7.07 21.44
CA ALA A 406 1.42 -6.04 21.93
C ALA A 406 -0.06 -6.31 21.55
N CYS A 407 -0.32 -6.69 20.29
CA CYS A 407 -1.67 -7.07 19.83
C CYS A 407 -2.08 -8.47 20.31
N PHE A 408 -1.17 -9.45 20.26
CA PHE A 408 -1.52 -10.87 20.28
C PHE A 408 -1.03 -11.62 21.52
N GLY A 409 -0.10 -11.06 22.30
CA GLY A 409 0.50 -11.69 23.49
C GLY A 409 -0.35 -11.67 24.76
N GLY A 410 -1.58 -11.15 24.69
CA GLY A 410 -2.51 -11.06 25.82
C GLY A 410 -3.20 -12.39 26.17
N SER A 411 -3.81 -12.42 27.34
CA SER A 411 -4.58 -13.57 27.87
C SER A 411 -6.06 -13.26 28.14
N ALA A 412 -6.50 -12.02 27.89
CA ALA A 412 -7.87 -11.56 28.14
C ALA A 412 -8.49 -10.94 26.88
N TRP A 413 -9.64 -11.49 26.49
CA TRP A 413 -10.32 -11.28 25.22
C TRP A 413 -11.82 -11.02 25.47
N GLY A 414 -12.60 -10.73 24.43
CA GLY A 414 -14.03 -10.42 24.56
C GLY A 414 -14.34 -8.98 24.98
N ARG A 415 -13.36 -8.07 24.93
CA ARG A 415 -13.59 -6.65 25.29
C ARG A 415 -14.44 -5.98 24.22
N THR A 416 -15.53 -5.31 24.62
CA THR A 416 -16.44 -4.71 23.65
C THR A 416 -15.73 -3.63 22.84
N LEU A 417 -16.26 -3.29 21.65
CA LEU A 417 -15.68 -2.20 20.87
C LEU A 417 -15.68 -0.88 21.66
N ALA A 418 -16.69 -0.61 22.48
CA ALA A 418 -16.73 0.60 23.32
C ALA A 418 -15.55 0.68 24.30
N ASP A 419 -15.10 -0.46 24.83
CA ASP A 419 -13.93 -0.57 25.74
C ASP A 419 -12.58 -0.56 24.99
N GLY A 420 -12.62 -0.33 23.67
CA GLY A 420 -11.47 -0.28 22.76
C GLY A 420 -11.30 -1.52 21.87
N GLY A 421 -12.12 -2.55 22.02
CA GLY A 421 -11.95 -3.85 21.35
C GLY A 421 -10.64 -4.55 21.73
N ASP A 422 -10.44 -5.78 21.24
CA ASP A 422 -9.22 -6.54 21.50
C ASP A 422 -8.10 -6.21 20.52
N ILE A 423 -8.40 -6.28 19.22
CA ILE A 423 -7.42 -6.19 18.12
C ILE A 423 -7.86 -5.10 17.13
N VAL A 424 -6.91 -4.34 16.60
CA VAL A 424 -7.13 -3.44 15.45
C VAL A 424 -6.21 -3.87 14.32
N VAL A 425 -6.76 -4.00 13.10
CA VAL A 425 -6.01 -4.29 11.87
C VAL A 425 -6.43 -3.34 10.74
N ALA A 426 -5.56 -3.15 9.75
CA ALA A 426 -5.86 -2.41 8.53
C ALA A 426 -5.59 -3.27 7.29
N VAL A 427 -6.40 -3.08 6.24
CA VAL A 427 -6.37 -3.85 4.98
C VAL A 427 -6.42 -2.90 3.78
N ASP A 428 -5.58 -3.12 2.77
CA ASP A 428 -5.56 -2.33 1.52
C ASP A 428 -4.81 -3.06 0.36
N GLY A 429 -5.10 -2.70 -0.89
CA GLY A 429 -4.60 -3.32 -2.12
C GLY A 429 -3.71 -2.41 -3.01
N ASN A 430 -2.41 -2.71 -3.07
CA ASN A 430 -1.45 -1.95 -3.89
C ASN A 430 -1.26 -2.52 -5.31
N PHE A 431 -1.86 -1.83 -6.28
CA PHE A 431 -1.77 -2.12 -7.72
C PHE A 431 -0.47 -1.65 -8.38
N SER A 432 0.59 -1.29 -7.63
CA SER A 432 1.91 -1.00 -8.22
C SER A 432 2.80 -2.24 -8.31
N HIS A 433 2.58 -3.24 -7.45
CA HIS A 433 3.39 -4.46 -7.32
C HIS A 433 3.10 -5.55 -8.40
N ARG A 434 2.78 -5.11 -9.63
CA ARG A 434 2.45 -5.95 -10.80
C ARG A 434 3.65 -6.80 -11.27
N HIS A 435 3.42 -8.05 -11.64
CA HIS A 435 4.40 -8.98 -12.22
C HIS A 435 4.21 -9.09 -13.74
N LEU A 436 5.27 -9.11 -14.53
CA LEU A 436 5.17 -9.32 -15.98
C LEU A 436 5.08 -10.81 -16.30
N ARG A 437 4.00 -11.22 -16.98
CA ARG A 437 3.75 -12.60 -17.43
C ARG A 437 4.92 -13.19 -18.23
N THR A 438 5.63 -12.34 -18.97
CA THR A 438 6.82 -12.72 -19.77
C THR A 438 8.08 -13.03 -18.96
N SER A 439 8.08 -12.80 -17.64
CA SER A 439 9.17 -13.20 -16.73
C SER A 439 9.10 -14.69 -16.35
N GLY A 440 7.89 -15.28 -16.42
CA GLY A 440 7.61 -16.69 -16.12
C GLY A 440 7.62 -17.05 -14.63
N GLU A 441 7.11 -18.24 -14.30
CA GLU A 441 6.97 -18.73 -12.91
C GLU A 441 8.32 -18.94 -12.20
N GLY A 442 9.30 -19.51 -12.90
CA GLY A 442 10.57 -19.97 -12.32
C GLY A 442 10.49 -21.43 -11.85
N LEU A 443 11.19 -21.73 -10.75
CA LEU A 443 11.00 -22.97 -9.97
C LEU A 443 10.55 -22.56 -8.57
N ASP A 444 9.67 -23.35 -7.94
CA ASP A 444 9.43 -23.25 -6.50
C ASP A 444 10.69 -23.70 -5.74
N PHE A 445 11.24 -22.83 -4.89
CA PHE A 445 12.37 -23.11 -3.99
C PHE A 445 12.16 -22.59 -2.57
N TYR A 446 11.05 -21.91 -2.29
CA TYR A 446 10.85 -21.10 -1.10
C TYR A 446 9.38 -21.12 -0.69
N ASN A 447 9.11 -21.67 0.50
CA ASN A 447 7.79 -21.60 1.11
C ASN A 447 7.66 -20.27 1.87
N PRO A 448 6.77 -19.35 1.45
CA PRO A 448 6.60 -18.05 2.09
C PRO A 448 5.96 -18.14 3.47
N GLU A 449 6.10 -17.07 4.25
CA GLU A 449 5.57 -16.95 5.61
C GLU A 449 4.44 -15.90 5.71
N TYR A 450 4.44 -14.88 4.84
CA TYR A 450 3.43 -13.82 4.81
C TYR A 450 2.46 -13.98 3.64
N PHE A 451 2.91 -14.50 2.48
CA PHE A 451 2.02 -14.78 1.36
C PHE A 451 1.10 -15.98 1.61
N VAL A 452 -0.21 -15.74 1.60
CA VAL A 452 -1.23 -16.77 1.77
C VAL A 452 -1.45 -17.59 0.49
N PRO A 453 -1.83 -18.89 0.58
CA PRO A 453 -2.01 -19.73 -0.60
C PRO A 453 -3.18 -19.27 -1.48
N LYS A 454 -2.91 -19.03 -2.78
CA LYS A 454 -3.93 -18.64 -3.79
C LYS A 454 -5.20 -19.49 -3.71
N ALA A 455 -5.07 -20.81 -3.60
CA ALA A 455 -6.21 -21.73 -3.60
C ALA A 455 -7.20 -21.48 -2.44
N LYS A 456 -6.74 -20.99 -1.28
CA LYS A 456 -7.63 -20.58 -0.18
C LYS A 456 -8.38 -19.27 -0.50
N VAL A 457 -7.69 -18.32 -1.13
CA VAL A 457 -8.28 -17.03 -1.55
C VAL A 457 -9.35 -17.25 -2.62
N ASP A 458 -9.08 -18.13 -3.59
CA ASP A 458 -10.01 -18.47 -4.65
C ASP A 458 -11.25 -19.20 -4.10
N SER A 459 -11.13 -20.08 -3.10
CA SER A 459 -12.30 -20.74 -2.50
C SER A 459 -13.23 -19.77 -1.77
N VAL A 460 -12.69 -18.71 -1.14
CA VAL A 460 -13.50 -17.61 -0.61
C VAL A 460 -14.20 -16.85 -1.74
N GLY A 461 -13.51 -16.62 -2.87
CA GLY A 461 -14.12 -16.08 -4.09
C GLY A 461 -15.30 -16.91 -4.60
N THR A 462 -15.12 -18.23 -4.75
CA THR A 462 -16.17 -19.17 -5.16
C THR A 462 -17.38 -19.10 -4.21
N ARG A 463 -17.15 -19.14 -2.89
CA ARG A 463 -18.23 -19.06 -1.90
C ARG A 463 -18.97 -17.71 -1.93
N ILE A 464 -18.27 -16.60 -2.18
CA ILE A 464 -18.89 -15.28 -2.38
C ILE A 464 -19.77 -15.27 -3.63
N ASP A 465 -19.28 -15.83 -4.75
CA ASP A 465 -20.03 -15.93 -6.00
C ASP A 465 -21.23 -16.88 -5.89
N GLU A 466 -21.12 -17.98 -5.16
CA GLU A 466 -22.23 -18.89 -4.86
C GLU A 466 -23.31 -18.19 -4.03
N LEU A 467 -22.93 -17.45 -2.98
CA LEU A 467 -23.85 -16.64 -2.19
C LEU A 467 -24.56 -15.59 -3.06
N ARG A 468 -23.80 -14.86 -3.90
CA ARG A 468 -24.33 -13.89 -4.89
C ARG A 468 -25.33 -14.54 -5.86
N LYS A 469 -24.99 -15.70 -6.45
CA LYS A 469 -25.84 -16.46 -7.39
C LYS A 469 -27.08 -17.06 -6.74
N SER A 470 -26.99 -17.47 -5.48
CA SER A 470 -28.08 -18.20 -4.78
C SER A 470 -29.37 -17.40 -4.64
N ASN A 471 -29.30 -16.07 -4.74
CA ASN A 471 -30.37 -15.10 -4.56
C ASN A 471 -31.17 -15.24 -3.24
N LYS A 472 -30.67 -16.05 -2.29
CA LYS A 472 -31.24 -16.20 -0.95
C LYS A 472 -30.96 -14.92 -0.17
N LYS A 473 -31.97 -14.05 -0.12
CA LYS A 473 -32.16 -13.14 1.00
C LYS A 473 -32.28 -13.98 2.27
N SER A 474 -31.15 -14.30 2.90
CA SER A 474 -31.13 -14.72 4.31
C SER A 474 -31.96 -13.71 5.11
N LYS A 475 -32.73 -14.16 6.10
CA LYS A 475 -33.43 -13.24 7.01
C LYS A 475 -32.36 -12.33 7.62
N ARG A 476 -32.35 -11.05 7.21
CA ARG A 476 -31.39 -10.03 7.67
C ARG A 476 -31.62 -9.79 9.17
N THR A 477 -30.97 -10.59 10.02
CA THR A 477 -30.87 -10.32 11.47
C THR A 477 -30.10 -9.03 11.72
N TYR A 478 -29.19 -8.68 10.80
CA TYR A 478 -28.57 -7.37 10.73
C TYR A 478 -29.46 -6.38 9.98
N VAL A 479 -30.00 -5.39 10.70
CA VAL A 479 -30.59 -4.20 10.10
C VAL A 479 -29.46 -3.24 9.72
N PRO A 480 -29.27 -2.90 8.44
CA PRO A 480 -28.25 -1.94 8.02
C PRO A 480 -28.45 -0.59 8.70
N LYS A 481 -27.38 0.02 9.21
CA LYS A 481 -27.46 1.30 9.95
C LYS A 481 -27.69 2.53 9.07
N VAL A 482 -27.65 2.36 7.75
CA VAL A 482 -27.85 3.41 6.73
C VAL A 482 -28.56 2.75 5.52
N PRO A 483 -29.44 3.45 4.76
CA PRO A 483 -30.09 2.89 3.58
C PRO A 483 -29.13 2.39 2.50
N ASP A 484 -29.56 1.38 1.74
CA ASP A 484 -28.77 0.74 0.68
C ASP A 484 -28.36 1.78 -0.41
N GLU A 485 -29.18 2.80 -0.69
CA GLU A 485 -28.90 3.87 -1.67
C GLU A 485 -27.68 4.75 -1.32
N ALA A 486 -27.34 4.86 -0.03
CA ALA A 486 -26.16 5.59 0.42
C ALA A 486 -24.88 4.76 0.19
N VAL A 487 -25.02 3.42 0.17
CA VAL A 487 -23.95 2.46 -0.16
C VAL A 487 -23.69 2.48 -1.66
N ASP A 488 -24.74 2.46 -2.48
CA ASP A 488 -24.64 2.61 -3.94
C ASP A 488 -23.90 3.91 -4.31
N ALA A 489 -24.15 5.00 -3.56
CA ALA A 489 -23.43 6.26 -3.72
C ALA A 489 -21.96 6.21 -3.22
N CYS A 490 -21.62 5.33 -2.28
CA CYS A 490 -20.24 5.05 -1.89
C CYS A 490 -19.51 4.29 -3.02
N GLU A 491 -20.14 3.24 -3.55
CA GLU A 491 -19.60 2.36 -4.59
C GLU A 491 -19.34 3.13 -5.90
N ASN A 492 -20.29 3.93 -6.35
CA ASN A 492 -20.12 4.79 -7.53
C ASN A 492 -19.14 5.96 -7.30
N GLY A 493 -18.86 6.33 -6.05
CA GLY A 493 -17.96 7.44 -5.69
C GLY A 493 -16.48 7.05 -5.65
N HIS A 494 -16.15 5.77 -5.42
CA HIS A 494 -14.78 5.31 -5.15
C HIS A 494 -14.29 4.32 -6.21
N GLU A 495 -13.21 4.67 -6.93
CA GLU A 495 -12.60 3.80 -7.96
C GLU A 495 -12.08 2.45 -7.41
N ALA A 496 -11.88 2.33 -6.09
CA ALA A 496 -11.57 1.06 -5.45
C ALA A 496 -12.77 0.10 -5.36
N ALA A 497 -14.00 0.63 -5.21
CA ALA A 497 -15.20 -0.16 -4.92
C ALA A 497 -15.75 -0.93 -6.14
N ASN A 498 -15.43 -0.49 -7.36
CA ASN A 498 -15.85 -1.18 -8.57
C ASN A 498 -15.01 -2.44 -8.80
N GLU A 499 -15.46 -3.57 -8.27
CA GLU A 499 -14.80 -4.90 -8.38
C GLU A 499 -14.54 -5.34 -9.83
N GLN A 500 -15.29 -4.83 -10.81
CA GLN A 500 -15.17 -5.23 -12.21
C GLN A 500 -14.15 -4.39 -13.00
N LYS A 501 -13.75 -3.22 -12.48
CA LYS A 501 -12.86 -2.30 -13.20
C LYS A 501 -11.41 -2.79 -13.17
N ALA A 502 -10.90 -3.21 -14.32
CA ALA A 502 -9.52 -3.65 -14.47
C ALA A 502 -8.50 -2.50 -14.27
N LYS A 503 -8.00 -2.34 -13.04
CA LYS A 503 -6.90 -1.40 -12.68
C LYS A 503 -5.56 -1.71 -13.38
N THR A 504 -5.47 -2.83 -14.10
CA THR A 504 -4.28 -3.37 -14.79
C THR A 504 -4.70 -4.16 -16.04
N ASN A 505 -3.92 -4.07 -17.13
CA ASN A 505 -4.05 -4.97 -18.30
C ASN A 505 -3.61 -6.40 -17.93
N GLY A 506 -4.52 -7.37 -18.03
CA GLY A 506 -4.29 -8.77 -17.64
C GLY A 506 -3.45 -9.59 -18.63
N ASP A 507 -3.34 -9.17 -19.89
CA ASP A 507 -2.53 -9.89 -20.88
C ASP A 507 -1.04 -9.79 -20.53
N ARG A 508 -0.61 -8.57 -20.20
CA ARG A 508 0.77 -8.21 -19.85
C ARG A 508 1.17 -8.59 -18.43
N PHE A 509 0.24 -8.54 -17.49
CA PHE A 509 0.50 -8.78 -16.06
C PHE A 509 -0.38 -9.93 -15.53
N ASP A 510 0.25 -10.93 -14.93
CA ASP A 510 -0.38 -12.10 -14.32
C ASP A 510 -0.69 -11.88 -12.82
N ASP A 511 0.25 -11.34 -12.04
CA ASP A 511 -0.07 -10.65 -10.79
C ASP A 511 -0.30 -9.17 -11.07
N THR A 512 -1.48 -8.64 -10.75
CA THR A 512 -1.88 -7.23 -10.99
C THR A 512 -1.66 -6.30 -9.79
N GLY A 513 -1.43 -6.84 -8.59
CA GLY A 513 -1.21 -6.10 -7.34
C GLY A 513 -0.91 -7.01 -6.15
N ILE A 514 -0.89 -6.44 -4.95
CA ILE A 514 -0.80 -7.17 -3.66
C ILE A 514 -1.82 -6.57 -2.70
N MET A 515 -2.63 -7.41 -2.05
CA MET A 515 -3.44 -7.06 -0.89
C MET A 515 -2.64 -7.37 0.38
N ALA A 516 -2.66 -6.50 1.38
CA ALA A 516 -2.02 -6.77 2.67
C ALA A 516 -2.95 -6.47 3.86
N LEU A 517 -2.73 -7.20 4.96
CA LEU A 517 -3.31 -6.97 6.27
C LEU A 517 -2.16 -6.69 7.27
N VAL A 518 -2.25 -5.58 7.98
CA VAL A 518 -1.30 -5.15 9.03
C VAL A 518 -2.02 -4.97 10.37
N CYS A 519 -1.32 -5.08 11.50
CA CYS A 519 -1.89 -4.75 12.82
C CYS A 519 -1.86 -3.24 13.12
N GLY A 520 -2.45 -2.82 14.24
CA GLY A 520 -2.49 -1.42 14.67
C GLY A 520 -1.13 -0.76 14.92
N HIS A 521 -0.05 -1.54 15.06
CA HIS A 521 1.35 -1.10 15.14
C HIS A 521 2.05 -1.07 13.77
N ASP A 522 1.25 -1.11 12.69
CA ASP A 522 1.67 -1.15 11.29
C ASP A 522 2.48 -2.41 10.88
N ILE A 523 2.64 -3.40 11.79
CA ILE A 523 3.40 -4.62 11.53
C ILE A 523 2.61 -5.52 10.55
N PRO A 524 3.24 -6.01 9.45
CA PRO A 524 2.59 -6.91 8.49
C PRO A 524 2.16 -8.25 9.09
N ILE A 525 0.98 -8.73 8.67
CA ILE A 525 0.46 -10.05 9.07
C ILE A 525 0.29 -10.94 7.84
N PHE A 526 -0.55 -10.58 6.87
CA PHE A 526 -0.80 -11.43 5.70
C PHE A 526 -0.76 -10.66 4.39
N LEU A 527 -0.23 -11.28 3.34
CA LEU A 527 -0.20 -10.77 1.96
C LEU A 527 -0.93 -11.74 1.03
N ALA A 528 -1.67 -11.23 0.04
CA ALA A 528 -2.20 -12.00 -1.09
C ALA A 528 -1.81 -11.34 -2.42
N ASN A 529 -1.51 -12.15 -3.43
CA ASN A 529 -1.38 -11.64 -4.81
C ASN A 529 -2.77 -11.34 -5.38
N ILE A 530 -2.94 -10.13 -5.94
CA ILE A 530 -4.15 -9.75 -6.67
C ILE A 530 -3.94 -10.15 -8.13
N ASP A 531 -4.48 -11.29 -8.54
CA ASP A 531 -4.28 -11.93 -9.85
C ASP A 531 -5.54 -11.97 -10.74
N THR A 532 -6.68 -11.50 -10.23
CA THR A 532 -7.89 -11.23 -11.02
C THR A 532 -8.15 -9.73 -11.16
N PRO A 533 -8.95 -9.28 -12.14
CA PRO A 533 -9.30 -7.87 -12.30
C PRO A 533 -10.02 -7.29 -11.08
N GLY A 534 -9.76 -5.99 -10.82
CA GLY A 534 -10.38 -5.22 -9.75
C GLY A 534 -9.86 -5.52 -8.35
N GLU A 535 -10.46 -4.86 -7.36
CA GLU A 535 -10.14 -5.07 -5.94
C GLU A 535 -11.22 -5.93 -5.29
N GLN A 536 -11.29 -7.20 -5.70
CA GLN A 536 -12.35 -8.11 -5.31
C GLN A 536 -12.35 -8.34 -3.79
N LEU A 537 -13.52 -8.22 -3.17
CA LEU A 537 -13.70 -8.31 -1.71
C LEU A 537 -13.20 -9.65 -1.13
N LYS A 538 -13.10 -10.71 -1.95
CA LYS A 538 -12.50 -12.00 -1.60
C LYS A 538 -11.10 -11.88 -0.99
N TYR A 539 -10.29 -10.92 -1.44
CA TYR A 539 -8.92 -10.76 -0.94
C TYR A 539 -8.95 -10.24 0.51
N ALA A 540 -9.69 -9.17 0.78
CA ALA A 540 -9.83 -8.61 2.13
C ALA A 540 -10.50 -9.62 3.09
N ILE A 541 -11.62 -10.23 2.67
CA ILE A 541 -12.34 -11.25 3.46
C ILE A 541 -11.42 -12.44 3.79
N PHE A 542 -10.63 -12.94 2.84
CA PHE A 542 -9.75 -14.06 3.11
C PHE A 542 -8.68 -13.74 4.16
N LEU A 543 -8.02 -12.57 4.10
CA LEU A 543 -7.00 -12.21 5.10
C LEU A 543 -7.60 -12.06 6.51
N ILE A 544 -8.86 -11.60 6.59
CA ILE A 544 -9.63 -11.52 7.83
C ILE A 544 -10.02 -12.92 8.34
N GLU A 545 -10.50 -13.82 7.47
CA GLU A 545 -10.84 -15.19 7.85
C GLU A 545 -9.62 -15.99 8.30
N GLU A 546 -8.47 -15.87 7.63
CA GLU A 546 -7.22 -16.48 8.09
C GLU A 546 -6.83 -15.95 9.48
N LEU A 547 -6.91 -14.63 9.72
CA LEU A 547 -6.71 -14.04 11.06
C LEU A 547 -7.63 -14.67 12.12
N PHE A 548 -8.92 -14.87 11.82
CA PHE A 548 -9.87 -15.53 12.71
C PHE A 548 -9.57 -17.03 12.98
N THR A 549 -8.71 -17.70 12.19
CA THR A 549 -8.21 -19.04 12.55
C THR A 549 -7.13 -19.04 13.64
N HIS A 550 -6.45 -17.90 13.83
CA HIS A 550 -5.28 -17.75 14.69
C HIS A 550 -5.54 -17.02 16.01
N ILE A 551 -6.73 -16.44 16.22
CA ILE A 551 -7.11 -15.67 17.42
C ILE A 551 -8.26 -16.35 18.20
N PRO A 552 -8.47 -16.01 19.48
CA PRO A 552 -9.55 -16.55 20.30
C PRO A 552 -10.96 -16.33 19.72
N ASP A 553 -11.87 -17.27 19.98
CA ASP A 553 -13.23 -17.26 19.43
C ASP A 553 -14.12 -16.12 19.99
N ASP A 554 -13.69 -15.48 21.08
CA ASP A 554 -14.31 -14.33 21.73
C ASP A 554 -13.64 -12.99 21.37
N ALA A 555 -12.50 -12.98 20.68
CA ALA A 555 -11.71 -11.78 20.44
C ALA A 555 -12.41 -10.77 19.49
N VAL A 556 -12.62 -9.54 19.98
CA VAL A 556 -13.27 -8.46 19.22
C VAL A 556 -12.25 -7.75 18.33
N VAL A 557 -12.33 -7.99 17.02
CA VAL A 557 -11.47 -7.37 16.00
C VAL A 557 -12.16 -6.17 15.36
N ALA A 558 -11.46 -5.02 15.31
CA ALA A 558 -11.81 -3.91 14.45
C ALA A 558 -10.94 -3.90 13.18
N VAL A 559 -11.59 -3.90 12.01
CA VAL A 559 -10.94 -3.86 10.70
C VAL A 559 -11.09 -2.46 10.09
N LEU A 560 -9.98 -1.85 9.70
CA LEU A 560 -9.93 -0.61 8.94
C LEU A 560 -9.71 -0.95 7.46
N TYR A 561 -10.64 -0.54 6.59
CA TYR A 561 -10.61 -0.81 5.16
C TYR A 561 -11.22 0.38 4.41
N ASP A 562 -10.55 0.88 3.38
CA ASP A 562 -10.97 2.09 2.64
C ASP A 562 -12.33 1.91 1.90
N ILE A 563 -12.83 0.67 1.80
CA ILE A 563 -14.16 0.33 1.24
C ILE A 563 -15.10 -0.30 2.28
N GLY A 564 -14.87 -0.06 3.57
CA GLY A 564 -15.71 -0.57 4.66
C GLY A 564 -17.20 -0.24 4.52
N CYS A 565 -17.54 0.88 3.88
CA CYS A 565 -18.94 1.27 3.60
C CYS A 565 -19.70 0.24 2.75
N VAL A 566 -19.04 -0.39 1.78
CA VAL A 566 -19.63 -1.39 0.87
C VAL A 566 -19.69 -2.76 1.54
N ALA A 567 -18.67 -3.11 2.34
CA ALA A 567 -18.64 -4.37 3.09
C ALA A 567 -19.71 -4.45 4.20
N ASP A 568 -19.92 -3.37 4.96
CA ASP A 568 -20.89 -3.28 6.07
C ASP A 568 -22.28 -2.78 5.61
N ARG A 569 -22.44 -2.42 4.33
CA ARG A 569 -23.62 -1.74 3.77
C ARG A 569 -24.09 -0.58 4.65
N GLY A 570 -23.24 0.43 4.79
CA GLY A 570 -23.70 1.74 5.26
C GLY A 570 -22.74 2.87 4.91
N ASN A 571 -23.27 4.08 4.77
CA ASN A 571 -22.46 5.25 4.43
C ASN A 571 -22.90 6.50 5.20
N GLY A 572 -22.37 6.64 6.42
CA GLY A 572 -22.33 7.90 7.13
C GLY A 572 -20.87 8.26 7.40
N LEU A 573 -20.42 9.44 6.94
CA LEU A 573 -19.05 9.94 7.15
C LEU A 573 -18.64 10.00 8.64
N LEU A 574 -19.61 10.05 9.56
CA LEU A 574 -19.38 9.96 11.01
C LEU A 574 -19.31 8.52 11.53
N VAL A 575 -20.05 7.58 10.92
CA VAL A 575 -20.18 6.18 11.38
C VAL A 575 -18.92 5.36 11.07
N TYR A 576 -18.24 5.70 9.97
CA TYR A 576 -17.07 4.96 9.46
C TYR A 576 -15.74 5.70 9.62
N ASN A 577 -15.72 6.96 10.06
CA ASN A 577 -14.47 7.67 10.37
C ASN A 577 -13.84 7.08 11.65
N PRO A 578 -12.64 6.47 11.58
CA PRO A 578 -12.02 5.80 12.73
C PRO A 578 -11.80 6.70 13.95
N ARG A 579 -11.63 8.01 13.74
CA ARG A 579 -11.37 8.97 14.82
C ARG A 579 -12.65 9.48 15.50
N LEU A 580 -13.80 9.38 14.84
CA LEU A 580 -15.11 9.74 15.42
C LEU A 580 -15.79 8.55 16.12
N ARG A 581 -15.50 7.32 15.68
CA ARG A 581 -16.03 6.08 16.24
C ARG A 581 -15.34 5.72 17.56
N THR A 582 -16.11 5.66 18.64
CA THR A 582 -15.68 5.16 19.96
C THR A 582 -15.10 3.76 19.86
N GLY A 583 -13.99 3.55 20.54
CA GLY A 583 -13.31 2.26 20.60
C GLY A 583 -12.05 2.15 19.74
N LEU A 584 -11.69 3.19 18.99
CA LEU A 584 -10.57 3.18 18.05
C LEU A 584 -9.44 4.14 18.42
N GLY A 585 -9.61 4.96 19.46
CA GLY A 585 -8.57 5.84 19.98
C GLY A 585 -7.96 6.75 18.91
N LEU A 586 -6.65 6.64 18.72
CA LEU A 586 -5.88 7.43 17.76
C LEU A 586 -5.33 6.59 16.59
N ARG A 587 -6.05 5.52 16.20
CA ARG A 587 -5.78 4.75 14.98
C ARG A 587 -6.41 5.44 13.76
N ASP A 588 -5.75 5.36 12.60
CA ASP A 588 -6.16 6.07 11.36
C ASP A 588 -6.16 5.25 10.07
N GLY A 589 -5.72 3.99 10.11
CA GLY A 589 -5.78 3.06 8.97
C GLY A 589 -4.60 3.15 8.00
N GLU A 590 -3.75 4.18 8.10
CA GLU A 590 -2.65 4.41 7.15
C GLU A 590 -1.48 3.39 7.26
N GLY A 591 -1.57 2.38 8.14
CA GLY A 591 -0.52 1.40 8.38
C GLY A 591 -0.09 0.62 7.14
N VAL A 592 -1.04 0.29 6.26
CA VAL A 592 -0.72 -0.42 4.99
C VAL A 592 0.01 0.51 4.02
N GLU A 593 -0.31 1.80 3.97
CA GLU A 593 0.43 2.79 3.17
C GLU A 593 1.86 3.02 3.68
N ARG A 594 2.06 2.91 5.00
CA ARG A 594 3.41 2.93 5.61
C ARG A 594 4.22 1.70 5.17
N LEU A 595 3.62 0.51 5.08
CA LEU A 595 4.23 -0.69 4.48
C LEU A 595 4.53 -0.48 2.98
N TRP A 596 3.60 0.07 2.21
CA TRP A 596 3.80 0.34 0.77
C TRP A 596 4.92 1.32 0.49
N SER A 597 5.07 2.36 1.31
CA SER A 597 6.19 3.30 1.25
C SER A 597 7.54 2.57 1.33
N ARG A 598 7.67 1.60 2.25
CA ARG A 598 8.87 0.76 2.43
C ARG A 598 9.09 -0.24 1.28
N LEU A 599 8.03 -0.90 0.81
CA LEU A 599 8.12 -1.89 -0.29
C LEU A 599 8.33 -1.24 -1.68
N ARG A 600 8.11 0.06 -1.82
CA ARG A 600 8.17 0.80 -3.09
C ARG A 600 9.44 0.58 -3.91
N VAL A 601 10.61 0.46 -3.27
CA VAL A 601 11.91 0.31 -3.98
C VAL A 601 12.04 -1.05 -4.68
N PHE A 602 11.29 -2.07 -4.25
CA PHE A 602 11.33 -3.43 -4.80
C PHE A 602 10.57 -3.56 -6.12
N ILE A 603 9.60 -2.66 -6.38
CA ILE A 603 8.69 -2.71 -7.53
C ILE A 603 9.40 -2.96 -8.89
N PRO A 604 10.55 -2.33 -9.23
CA PRO A 604 11.21 -2.56 -10.52
C PRO A 604 11.85 -3.96 -10.63
N VAL A 605 12.50 -4.44 -9.57
CA VAL A 605 13.18 -5.76 -9.55
C VAL A 605 12.17 -6.90 -9.46
N THR A 606 11.09 -6.76 -8.69
CA THR A 606 10.06 -7.80 -8.55
C THR A 606 9.22 -7.95 -9.82
N ARG A 607 8.96 -6.86 -10.54
CA ARG A 607 8.17 -6.85 -11.79
C ARG A 607 8.82 -7.63 -12.94
N THR A 608 10.15 -7.74 -12.94
CA THR A 608 10.96 -8.37 -14.00
C THR A 608 11.71 -9.63 -13.53
N SER A 609 11.55 -10.00 -12.26
CA SER A 609 11.95 -11.30 -11.71
C SER A 609 10.94 -12.37 -12.12
N ALA A 610 11.32 -13.64 -12.08
CA ALA A 610 10.36 -14.75 -12.19
C ALA A 610 9.45 -14.81 -10.95
N ARG A 611 8.23 -15.32 -11.08
CA ARG A 611 7.16 -15.19 -10.07
C ARG A 611 7.53 -15.77 -8.70
N SER A 612 8.15 -16.95 -8.65
CA SER A 612 8.64 -17.53 -7.39
C SER A 612 9.74 -16.68 -6.72
N ARG A 613 10.58 -16.01 -7.51
CA ARG A 613 11.56 -15.03 -6.99
C ARG A 613 10.88 -13.75 -6.54
N ARG A 614 9.85 -13.26 -7.24
CA ARG A 614 9.06 -12.10 -6.79
C ARG A 614 8.44 -12.35 -5.41
N ILE A 615 7.84 -13.52 -5.20
CA ILE A 615 7.27 -13.91 -3.90
C ILE A 615 8.38 -13.94 -2.83
N TRP A 616 9.46 -14.69 -3.05
CA TRP A 616 10.61 -14.75 -2.12
C TRP A 616 11.17 -13.37 -1.75
N LEU A 617 11.44 -12.50 -2.73
CA LEU A 617 12.02 -11.18 -2.49
C LEU A 617 11.08 -10.24 -1.71
N ILE A 618 9.76 -10.33 -1.91
CA ILE A 618 8.79 -9.51 -1.17
C ILE A 618 8.54 -10.09 0.22
N ASP A 619 8.40 -11.40 0.35
CA ASP A 619 8.15 -12.09 1.62
C ASP A 619 9.30 -11.86 2.62
N ARG A 620 10.57 -12.00 2.16
CA ARG A 620 11.75 -11.72 2.97
C ARG A 620 11.90 -10.23 3.31
N GLN A 621 11.52 -9.32 2.41
CA GLN A 621 11.50 -7.89 2.74
C GLN A 621 10.41 -7.54 3.77
N VAL A 622 9.23 -8.16 3.66
CA VAL A 622 8.14 -8.01 4.64
C VAL A 622 8.58 -8.54 6.00
N GLN A 623 9.31 -9.66 6.05
CA GLN A 623 9.92 -10.18 7.26
C GLN A 623 10.92 -9.19 7.87
N ALA A 624 11.89 -8.66 7.11
CA ALA A 624 12.86 -7.68 7.61
C ALA A 624 12.19 -6.37 8.11
N ILE A 625 11.07 -5.96 7.48
CA ILE A 625 10.24 -4.84 7.94
C ILE A 625 9.57 -5.19 9.28
N ALA A 626 8.98 -6.38 9.42
CA ALA A 626 8.33 -6.84 10.64
C ALA A 626 9.34 -6.97 11.80
N GLU A 627 10.52 -7.54 11.56
CA GLU A 627 11.61 -7.67 12.54
C GLU A 627 12.10 -6.30 13.04
N GLU A 628 12.33 -5.33 12.14
CA GLU A 628 12.71 -3.97 12.55
C GLU A 628 11.62 -3.31 13.40
N MET A 629 10.35 -3.52 13.06
CA MET A 629 9.23 -2.91 13.78
C MET A 629 8.95 -3.58 15.13
N LEU A 630 9.15 -4.90 15.23
CA LEU A 630 9.13 -5.65 16.48
C LEU A 630 10.24 -5.17 17.42
N ASN A 631 11.48 -5.06 16.92
CA ASN A 631 12.63 -4.57 17.69
C ASN A 631 12.44 -3.13 18.20
N ASN A 632 11.66 -2.31 17.50
CA ASN A 632 11.32 -0.94 17.90
C ASN A 632 9.96 -0.81 18.62
N LEU A 633 9.23 -1.90 18.87
CA LEU A 633 7.84 -1.86 19.36
C LEU A 633 7.70 -1.15 20.71
N GLY A 634 8.63 -1.36 21.64
CA GLY A 634 8.66 -0.64 22.92
C GLY A 634 8.88 0.87 22.76
N LEU A 635 9.78 1.28 21.86
CA LEU A 635 10.01 2.69 21.54
C LEU A 635 8.80 3.32 20.83
N PHE A 636 8.12 2.57 19.97
CA PHE A 636 6.86 2.99 19.35
C PHE A 636 5.79 3.26 20.40
N LEU A 637 5.58 2.36 21.38
CA LEU A 637 4.58 2.53 22.44
C LEU A 637 4.88 3.78 23.29
N VAL A 638 6.14 3.98 23.70
CA VAL A 638 6.57 5.17 24.46
C VAL A 638 6.40 6.47 23.65
N HIS A 639 6.78 6.47 22.38
CA HIS A 639 6.61 7.63 21.50
C HIS A 639 5.13 7.94 21.26
N LYS A 640 4.31 6.92 21.03
CA LYS A 640 2.86 7.05 20.82
C LYS A 640 2.16 7.55 22.09
N MET A 641 2.61 7.16 23.29
CA MET A 641 2.14 7.75 24.54
C MET A 641 2.51 9.24 24.64
N ASN A 642 3.80 9.57 24.61
CA ASN A 642 4.26 10.93 24.91
C ASN A 642 3.87 11.95 23.83
N ARG A 643 4.07 11.61 22.55
CA ARG A 643 3.86 12.52 21.40
C ARG A 643 2.50 12.33 20.73
N GLY A 644 1.95 11.11 20.79
CA GLY A 644 0.66 10.77 20.21
C GLY A 644 -0.53 11.06 21.13
N VAL A 645 -0.45 10.69 22.41
CA VAL A 645 -1.53 10.83 23.39
C VAL A 645 -1.39 12.12 24.20
N ILE A 646 -0.34 12.25 25.01
CA ILE A 646 -0.19 13.32 26.02
C ILE A 646 -0.19 14.68 25.32
N GLU A 647 0.76 14.92 24.41
CA GLU A 647 0.83 16.18 23.68
C GLU A 647 -0.41 16.56 22.86
N GLN A 648 -1.25 15.60 22.47
CA GLN A 648 -2.51 15.89 21.77
C GLN A 648 -3.67 16.13 22.73
N ARG A 649 -3.69 15.44 23.89
CA ARG A 649 -4.63 15.67 24.97
C ARG A 649 -4.43 17.06 25.58
N ASP A 650 -3.19 17.46 25.79
CA ASP A 650 -2.87 18.75 26.44
C ASP A 650 -3.28 19.92 25.54
N LYS A 651 -2.98 19.86 24.24
CA LYS A 651 -3.40 20.87 23.24
C LYS A 651 -4.93 20.93 23.10
N ALA A 652 -5.62 19.79 23.18
CA ALA A 652 -7.09 19.77 23.16
C ALA A 652 -7.70 20.28 24.47
N ARG A 653 -7.10 19.94 25.63
CA ARG A 653 -7.50 20.46 26.94
C ARG A 653 -7.29 21.97 27.02
N GLU A 654 -6.24 22.51 26.39
CA GLU A 654 -6.04 23.96 26.26
C GLU A 654 -7.17 24.63 25.48
N ILE A 655 -7.64 24.04 24.37
CA ILE A 655 -8.81 24.54 23.63
C ILE A 655 -10.06 24.51 24.51
N LEU A 656 -10.33 23.39 25.21
CA LEU A 656 -11.46 23.28 26.14
C LEU A 656 -11.41 24.34 27.26
N ASN A 657 -10.21 24.67 27.76
CA ASN A 657 -10.03 25.70 28.80
C ASN A 657 -10.25 27.13 28.27
N ARG A 658 -10.12 27.36 26.95
CA ARG A 658 -10.42 28.66 26.30
C ARG A 658 -11.89 28.79 25.91
N VAL A 659 -12.57 27.69 25.61
CA VAL A 659 -13.98 27.64 25.20
C VAL A 659 -14.86 27.72 26.44
N ALA A 660 -15.62 28.82 26.59
CA ALA A 660 -16.52 29.05 27.73
C ALA A 660 -17.84 28.24 27.63
N VAL A 661 -17.74 26.92 27.40
CA VAL A 661 -18.87 25.98 27.22
C VAL A 661 -18.54 24.70 27.99
N THR A 662 -19.50 24.17 28.75
CA THR A 662 -19.24 23.01 29.63
C THR A 662 -19.06 21.71 28.83
N GLU A 663 -18.30 20.74 29.34
CA GLU A 663 -18.19 19.42 28.68
C GLU A 663 -19.57 18.74 28.50
N ALA A 664 -20.51 18.94 29.45
CA ALA A 664 -21.85 18.39 29.36
C ALA A 664 -22.63 18.98 28.16
N GLU A 665 -22.61 20.31 28.02
CA GLU A 665 -23.22 21.01 26.88
C GLU A 665 -22.52 20.64 25.56
N LEU A 666 -21.19 20.51 25.54
CA LEU A 666 -20.46 20.03 24.36
C LEU A 666 -20.87 18.59 23.95
N ARG A 667 -21.19 17.71 24.91
CA ARG A 667 -21.71 16.35 24.62
C ARG A 667 -23.16 16.39 24.11
N GLU A 668 -24.01 17.27 24.66
CA GLU A 668 -25.37 17.50 24.15
C GLU A 668 -25.33 18.06 22.71
N GLN A 669 -24.55 19.12 22.49
CA GLN A 669 -24.38 19.74 21.18
C GLN A 669 -23.77 18.77 20.15
N TRP A 670 -22.85 17.89 20.55
CA TRP A 670 -22.40 16.77 19.71
C TRP A 670 -23.52 15.76 19.42
N SER A 671 -24.34 15.41 20.41
CA SER A 671 -25.49 14.51 20.21
C SER A 671 -26.51 15.12 19.23
N LEU A 672 -26.79 16.43 19.33
CA LEU A 672 -27.62 17.17 18.37
C LEU A 672 -26.98 17.20 16.97
N GLN A 673 -25.65 17.34 16.88
CA GLN A 673 -24.92 17.26 15.61
C GLN A 673 -25.03 15.88 14.97
N GLN A 674 -24.83 14.81 15.74
CA GLN A 674 -25.00 13.43 15.28
C GLN A 674 -26.45 13.15 14.88
N ALA A 675 -27.43 13.59 15.68
CA ALA A 675 -28.85 13.42 15.38
C ALA A 675 -29.23 14.13 14.07
N ALA A 676 -28.85 15.40 13.88
CA ALA A 676 -29.09 16.12 12.64
C ALA A 676 -28.46 15.40 11.42
N GLN A 677 -27.22 14.92 11.56
CA GLN A 677 -26.46 14.28 10.47
C GLN A 677 -26.84 12.80 10.20
N LEU A 678 -27.56 12.15 11.12
CA LEU A 678 -28.03 10.76 10.98
C LEU A 678 -29.56 10.66 10.80
N SER A 679 -30.31 11.73 11.07
CA SER A 679 -31.77 11.76 10.90
C SER A 679 -32.18 11.52 9.44
N VAL A 680 -33.24 10.72 9.26
CA VAL A 680 -33.56 10.08 7.98
C VAL A 680 -34.23 11.03 6.97
N SER A 681 -34.53 12.27 7.37
CA SER A 681 -35.07 13.35 6.50
C SER A 681 -34.08 13.91 5.46
N ALA A 682 -32.84 13.43 5.47
CA ALA A 682 -31.81 13.74 4.47
C ALA A 682 -31.86 12.86 3.20
N HIS A 683 -32.72 11.83 3.16
CA HIS A 683 -32.84 10.91 2.03
C HIS A 683 -34.22 11.04 1.36
N ALA A 684 -34.28 11.81 0.28
CA ALA A 684 -35.39 11.72 -0.68
C ALA A 684 -35.57 10.25 -1.13
N PRO A 685 -36.79 9.70 -1.17
CA PRO A 685 -37.00 8.32 -1.60
C PRO A 685 -36.44 8.13 -3.01
N ALA A 686 -35.87 6.96 -3.31
CA ALA A 686 -35.06 6.73 -4.52
C ALA A 686 -35.73 7.16 -5.84
N ARG A 687 -37.07 7.10 -5.89
CA ARG A 687 -37.89 7.65 -6.98
C ARG A 687 -37.76 9.17 -7.10
N LEU A 688 -38.06 9.92 -6.04
CA LEU A 688 -37.97 11.39 -5.99
C LEU A 688 -36.54 11.84 -6.31
N LYS A 689 -35.52 11.14 -5.78
CA LYS A 689 -34.13 11.43 -6.12
C LYS A 689 -33.85 11.24 -7.62
N LYS A 690 -34.24 10.11 -8.21
CA LYS A 690 -34.02 9.83 -9.65
C LYS A 690 -34.76 10.82 -10.56
N GLU A 691 -35.96 11.24 -10.16
CA GLU A 691 -36.76 12.23 -10.88
C GLU A 691 -36.16 13.65 -10.73
N VAL A 692 -35.59 14.00 -9.57
CA VAL A 692 -34.82 15.25 -9.35
C VAL A 692 -33.46 15.24 -10.06
N ASP A 693 -32.73 14.12 -10.08
CA ASP A 693 -31.49 13.94 -10.84
C ASP A 693 -31.74 14.16 -12.35
N ALA A 694 -32.89 13.71 -12.87
CA ALA A 694 -33.31 13.96 -14.25
C ALA A 694 -33.66 15.44 -14.50
N VAL A 695 -34.34 16.11 -13.57
CA VAL A 695 -34.60 17.56 -13.60
C VAL A 695 -33.28 18.36 -13.58
N LEU A 696 -32.30 17.96 -12.76
CA LEU A 696 -30.97 18.55 -12.70
C LEU A 696 -30.17 18.34 -13.99
N ALA A 697 -30.23 17.14 -14.59
CA ALA A 697 -29.59 16.85 -15.87
C ALA A 697 -30.16 17.75 -16.98
N LEU A 698 -31.49 17.80 -17.13
CA LEU A 698 -32.17 18.64 -18.12
C LEU A 698 -31.90 20.14 -17.88
N GLN A 699 -31.85 20.61 -16.63
CA GLN A 699 -31.47 21.98 -16.33
C GLN A 699 -30.01 22.27 -16.73
N ASN A 700 -29.07 21.35 -16.49
CA ASN A 700 -27.69 21.51 -16.96
C ASN A 700 -27.57 21.46 -18.51
N ASP A 701 -28.57 20.94 -19.21
CA ASP A 701 -28.66 20.98 -20.68
C ASP A 701 -29.28 22.30 -21.17
N VAL A 702 -30.31 22.83 -20.49
CA VAL A 702 -30.82 24.20 -20.69
C VAL A 702 -29.69 25.22 -20.49
N ASP A 703 -29.01 25.20 -19.33
CA ASP A 703 -27.90 26.10 -19.00
C ASP A 703 -26.80 26.09 -20.08
N ARG A 704 -26.54 24.92 -20.70
CA ARG A 704 -25.56 24.76 -21.78
C ARG A 704 -26.06 25.28 -23.13
N VAL A 705 -27.33 25.07 -23.46
CA VAL A 705 -27.95 25.60 -24.68
C VAL A 705 -28.06 27.13 -24.60
N GLU A 706 -28.41 27.69 -23.44
CA GLU A 706 -28.46 29.14 -23.23
C GLU A 706 -27.07 29.78 -23.29
N ALA A 707 -26.04 29.18 -22.66
CA ALA A 707 -24.67 29.66 -22.78
C ALA A 707 -24.13 29.58 -24.22
N ALA A 708 -24.51 28.56 -24.99
CA ALA A 708 -24.16 28.44 -26.40
C ALA A 708 -24.90 29.47 -27.27
N LEU A 709 -26.19 29.72 -27.01
CA LEU A 709 -26.98 30.77 -27.65
C LEU A 709 -26.37 32.16 -27.41
N GLU A 710 -25.94 32.46 -26.18
CA GLU A 710 -25.33 33.75 -25.85
C GLU A 710 -23.95 33.91 -26.51
N ALA A 711 -23.14 32.86 -26.54
CA ALA A 711 -21.88 32.86 -27.30
C ALA A 711 -22.12 33.12 -28.80
N VAL A 712 -23.12 32.46 -29.41
CA VAL A 712 -23.51 32.67 -30.82
C VAL A 712 -24.03 34.09 -31.05
N ARG A 713 -24.81 34.67 -30.12
CA ARG A 713 -25.22 36.08 -30.18
C ARG A 713 -24.02 37.02 -30.18
N THR A 714 -23.04 36.81 -29.28
CA THR A 714 -21.82 37.65 -29.23
C THR A 714 -20.92 37.51 -30.46
N GLN A 715 -20.99 36.40 -31.19
CA GLN A 715 -20.30 36.25 -32.48
C GLN A 715 -21.07 36.89 -33.65
N LEU A 716 -22.41 36.93 -33.58
CA LEU A 716 -23.28 37.58 -34.56
C LEU A 716 -23.42 39.09 -34.37
N THR A 717 -22.93 39.67 -33.27
CA THR A 717 -22.80 41.13 -33.13
C THR A 717 -21.61 41.71 -33.90
N ASP A 718 -20.59 40.89 -34.20
CA ASP A 718 -19.39 41.31 -34.94
C ASP A 718 -19.52 41.10 -36.46
N GLY A 719 -20.54 40.38 -36.92
CA GLY A 719 -20.81 40.09 -38.34
C GLY A 719 -22.27 40.34 -38.72
N GLY A 720 -22.50 41.21 -39.71
CA GLY A 720 -23.83 41.74 -40.05
C GLY A 720 -24.93 40.68 -40.25
N PRO A 721 -26.19 40.97 -39.87
CA PRO A 721 -27.21 39.96 -39.64
C PRO A 721 -27.71 39.28 -40.92
N SER A 722 -27.35 38.00 -41.10
CA SER A 722 -28.02 37.14 -42.08
C SER A 722 -29.45 36.78 -41.62
N PRO A 723 -30.47 36.85 -42.50
CA PRO A 723 -31.83 36.41 -42.17
C PRO A 723 -31.91 34.91 -41.86
N GLU A 724 -31.02 34.10 -42.44
CA GLU A 724 -30.94 32.66 -42.19
C GLU A 724 -30.37 32.40 -40.79
N ALA A 725 -29.35 33.15 -40.38
CA ALA A 725 -28.80 33.08 -39.02
C ALA A 725 -29.86 33.42 -37.96
N ASN A 726 -30.63 34.49 -38.16
CA ASN A 726 -31.76 34.85 -37.28
C ASN A 726 -32.86 33.76 -37.24
N THR A 727 -33.11 33.09 -38.36
CA THR A 727 -34.08 31.98 -38.45
C THR A 727 -33.60 30.76 -37.66
N ILE A 728 -32.31 30.42 -37.75
CA ILE A 728 -31.69 29.36 -36.94
C ILE A 728 -31.69 29.72 -35.45
N LEU A 729 -31.33 30.97 -35.10
CA LEU A 729 -31.26 31.44 -33.71
C LEU A 729 -32.64 31.40 -33.04
N SER A 730 -33.68 31.91 -33.69
CA SER A 730 -35.07 31.83 -33.17
C SER A 730 -35.60 30.38 -33.06
N THR A 731 -35.10 29.47 -33.89
CA THR A 731 -35.40 28.03 -33.79
C THR A 731 -34.71 27.38 -32.58
N LEU A 732 -33.45 27.73 -32.31
CA LEU A 732 -32.72 27.30 -31.12
C LEU A 732 -33.30 27.90 -29.82
N GLU A 733 -33.71 29.17 -29.84
CA GLU A 733 -34.45 29.81 -28.74
C GLU A 733 -35.80 29.15 -28.48
N LYS A 734 -36.48 28.65 -29.52
CA LYS A 734 -37.71 27.85 -29.36
C LYS A 734 -37.38 26.50 -28.71
N ALA A 735 -36.33 25.81 -29.17
CA ALA A 735 -35.89 24.55 -28.59
C ALA A 735 -35.48 24.68 -27.12
N SER A 736 -34.79 25.77 -26.74
CA SER A 736 -34.45 26.06 -25.33
C SER A 736 -35.70 26.26 -24.48
N ARG A 737 -36.64 27.11 -24.92
CA ARG A 737 -37.92 27.33 -24.22
C ARG A 737 -38.75 26.06 -24.06
N ASP A 738 -38.78 25.20 -25.08
CA ASP A 738 -39.51 23.93 -25.02
C ASP A 738 -38.78 22.87 -24.17
N LEU A 739 -37.46 22.98 -23.98
CA LEU A 739 -36.70 22.18 -23.00
C LEU A 739 -36.97 22.67 -21.57
N SER A 740 -36.97 23.98 -21.31
CA SER A 740 -37.33 24.56 -20.00
C SER A 740 -38.75 24.17 -19.57
N LYS A 741 -39.74 24.23 -20.49
CA LYS A 741 -41.09 23.72 -20.21
C LYS A 741 -41.13 22.24 -19.82
N ARG A 742 -40.23 21.39 -20.34
CA ARG A 742 -40.13 19.97 -19.93
C ARG A 742 -39.57 19.85 -18.51
N VAL A 743 -38.60 20.67 -18.14
CA VAL A 743 -38.10 20.78 -16.76
C VAL A 743 -39.24 21.16 -15.81
N ASP A 744 -40.04 22.17 -16.16
CA ASP A 744 -41.18 22.62 -15.35
C ASP A 744 -42.29 21.56 -15.27
N THR A 745 -42.62 20.90 -16.39
CA THR A 745 -43.64 19.83 -16.42
C THR A 745 -43.24 18.64 -15.54
N LEU A 746 -41.98 18.22 -15.60
CA LEU A 746 -41.44 17.19 -14.71
C LEU A 746 -41.50 17.65 -13.24
N TYR A 747 -41.17 18.91 -12.97
CA TYR A 747 -41.22 19.45 -11.62
C TYR A 747 -42.63 19.52 -11.02
N VAL A 748 -43.65 19.87 -11.81
CA VAL A 748 -45.05 19.81 -11.36
C VAL A 748 -45.49 18.36 -11.14
N SER A 749 -45.03 17.40 -11.95
CA SER A 749 -45.37 15.98 -11.81
C SER A 749 -44.75 15.28 -10.59
N LEU A 750 -43.68 15.85 -10.02
CA LEU A 750 -42.99 15.36 -8.81
C LEU A 750 -43.85 15.45 -7.52
N ASN A 751 -45.02 16.13 -7.57
CA ASN A 751 -46.07 16.13 -6.55
C ASN A 751 -45.58 16.39 -5.11
N VAL A 752 -44.65 17.33 -4.97
CA VAL A 752 -43.82 17.55 -3.77
C VAL A 752 -44.64 17.75 -2.48
N GLY A 753 -45.80 18.40 -2.57
CA GLY A 753 -46.72 18.64 -1.44
C GLY A 753 -47.33 17.38 -0.81
N THR A 754 -47.19 16.19 -1.41
CA THR A 754 -47.53 14.91 -0.74
C THR A 754 -46.33 14.27 -0.04
N SER A 755 -45.10 14.66 -0.38
CA SER A 755 -43.87 14.14 0.24
C SER A 755 -43.35 15.03 1.36
N PHE A 756 -43.65 16.33 1.31
CA PHE A 756 -43.31 17.33 2.33
C PHE A 756 -44.56 18.15 2.69
N PRO A 757 -45.37 17.71 3.66
CA PRO A 757 -46.62 18.41 4.04
C PRO A 757 -46.39 19.87 4.46
N GLU A 758 -45.23 20.14 5.07
CA GLU A 758 -44.76 21.45 5.53
C GLU A 758 -44.49 22.46 4.39
N LEU A 759 -44.35 21.97 3.15
CA LEU A 759 -44.11 22.81 1.96
C LEU A 759 -45.36 22.99 1.08
N LYS A 760 -46.51 22.47 1.51
CA LYS A 760 -47.74 22.40 0.70
C LYS A 760 -48.33 23.78 0.36
N ASP A 761 -48.14 24.76 1.23
CA ASP A 761 -48.77 26.08 1.12
C ASP A 761 -47.83 27.16 0.52
N PHE A 762 -46.63 26.77 0.06
CA PHE A 762 -45.68 27.65 -0.63
C PHE A 762 -45.79 27.56 -2.15
N ASP A 763 -45.35 28.64 -2.83
CA ASP A 763 -45.30 28.70 -4.29
C ASP A 763 -44.42 27.61 -4.91
N SER A 764 -44.89 27.03 -6.03
CA SER A 764 -44.24 25.89 -6.66
C SER A 764 -42.85 26.21 -7.22
N ASN A 765 -42.59 27.45 -7.63
CA ASN A 765 -41.25 27.89 -8.06
C ASN A 765 -40.33 28.12 -6.86
N PHE A 766 -40.84 28.68 -5.76
CA PHE A 766 -40.07 28.76 -4.51
C PHE A 766 -39.63 27.36 -4.03
N VAL A 767 -40.56 26.40 -3.96
CA VAL A 767 -40.26 25.01 -3.57
C VAL A 767 -39.29 24.33 -4.54
N LYS A 768 -39.40 24.62 -5.85
CA LYS A 768 -38.43 24.18 -6.88
C LYS A 768 -37.02 24.62 -6.56
N ILE A 769 -36.82 25.93 -6.38
CA ILE A 769 -35.49 26.50 -6.12
C ILE A 769 -34.96 26.03 -4.75
N LEU A 770 -35.83 25.83 -3.75
CA LEU A 770 -35.46 25.37 -2.42
C LEU A 770 -34.88 23.94 -2.43
N ILE A 771 -35.55 23.01 -3.13
CA ILE A 771 -35.08 21.62 -3.24
C ILE A 771 -33.79 21.53 -4.06
N LEU A 772 -33.69 22.31 -5.16
CA LEU A 772 -32.47 22.40 -5.96
C LEU A 772 -31.29 22.98 -5.14
N ALA A 773 -31.55 23.99 -4.30
CA ALA A 773 -30.57 24.54 -3.37
C ALA A 773 -30.13 23.51 -2.32
N ARG A 774 -31.06 22.70 -1.78
CA ARG A 774 -30.77 21.67 -0.77
C ARG A 774 -29.83 20.59 -1.27
N ASP A 775 -30.14 19.98 -2.42
CA ASP A 775 -29.28 18.91 -2.97
C ASP A 775 -27.89 19.44 -3.34
N ILE A 776 -27.80 20.58 -4.04
CA ILE A 776 -26.50 21.12 -4.43
C ILE A 776 -25.66 21.53 -3.21
N LYS A 777 -26.28 22.06 -2.13
CA LYS A 777 -25.58 22.35 -0.85
C LYS A 777 -25.06 21.07 -0.19
N CYS A 778 -25.87 20.03 -0.12
CA CYS A 778 -25.46 18.71 0.36
C CYS A 778 -24.29 18.14 -0.47
N ASN A 779 -24.33 18.29 -1.79
CA ASN A 779 -23.28 17.79 -2.69
C ASN A 779 -22.01 18.67 -2.66
N ILE A 780 -22.09 19.97 -2.39
CA ILE A 780 -20.95 20.82 -2.06
C ILE A 780 -20.31 20.34 -0.75
N ARG A 781 -21.09 20.23 0.34
CA ARG A 781 -20.62 19.80 1.67
C ARG A 781 -19.85 18.48 1.60
N LYS A 782 -20.43 17.43 1.00
CA LYS A 782 -19.76 16.12 0.83
C LYS A 782 -18.39 16.26 0.16
N ARG A 783 -18.30 17.02 -0.92
CA ARG A 783 -17.10 17.15 -1.76
C ARG A 783 -16.02 18.02 -1.11
N VAL A 784 -16.43 19.11 -0.45
CA VAL A 784 -15.56 20.02 0.29
C VAL A 784 -15.00 19.35 1.55
N THR A 785 -15.83 18.66 2.35
CA THR A 785 -15.37 17.92 3.53
C THR A 785 -14.40 16.79 3.16
N ALA A 786 -14.66 16.05 2.07
CA ALA A 786 -13.71 15.05 1.56
C ALA A 786 -12.37 15.69 1.16
N GLN A 787 -12.40 16.83 0.47
CA GLN A 787 -11.17 17.57 0.09
C GLN A 787 -10.39 18.08 1.31
N PHE A 788 -11.06 18.52 2.38
CA PHE A 788 -10.38 18.87 3.63
C PHE A 788 -9.67 17.68 4.27
N LEU A 789 -10.31 16.50 4.30
CA LEU A 789 -9.67 15.27 4.80
C LEU A 789 -8.44 14.86 3.97
N GLU A 790 -8.43 15.12 2.66
CA GLU A 790 -7.25 14.92 1.80
C GLU A 790 -6.12 15.92 2.09
N TYR A 791 -6.42 17.21 2.29
CA TYR A 791 -5.41 18.20 2.72
C TYR A 791 -4.83 17.82 4.08
N ASP A 792 -5.68 17.46 5.03
CA ASP A 792 -5.29 17.00 6.36
C ASP A 792 -4.43 15.72 6.33
N ARG A 793 -4.56 14.85 5.32
CA ARG A 793 -3.63 13.74 5.06
C ARG A 793 -2.29 14.25 4.52
N LEU A 794 -2.30 15.20 3.58
CA LEU A 794 -1.08 15.78 2.99
C LEU A 794 -0.22 16.54 4.01
N ASP A 795 -0.83 17.34 4.88
CA ASP A 795 -0.12 18.19 5.84
C ASP A 795 0.39 17.42 7.07
N ARG A 796 -0.09 16.18 7.29
CA ARG A 796 0.39 15.26 8.34
C ARG A 796 1.46 14.27 7.87
N ALA A 797 1.74 14.20 6.57
CA ALA A 797 2.79 13.34 6.04
C ALA A 797 4.15 13.73 6.67
N ALA A 798 4.85 12.76 7.25
CA ALA A 798 6.04 13.00 8.09
C ALA A 798 7.13 13.82 7.36
N GLY A 799 7.32 15.06 7.81
CA GLY A 799 8.23 16.03 7.18
C GLY A 799 7.82 17.49 7.38
N GLY A 800 6.53 17.76 7.61
CA GLY A 800 6.00 19.12 7.63
C GLY A 800 5.87 19.70 6.22
N LYS A 801 5.60 21.00 6.11
CA LYS A 801 5.20 21.67 4.86
C LYS A 801 6.23 21.56 3.73
N ASP A 802 7.51 21.40 4.08
CA ASP A 802 8.66 21.61 3.20
C ASP A 802 9.52 20.35 2.95
N ASN A 803 9.20 19.20 3.55
CA ASN A 803 9.99 17.96 3.39
C ASN A 803 9.14 16.84 2.74
N PRO A 804 9.21 16.67 1.40
CA PRO A 804 8.19 15.96 0.64
C PRO A 804 8.39 14.43 0.63
N LEU A 805 7.50 13.71 1.32
CA LEU A 805 7.34 12.26 1.17
C LEU A 805 7.05 11.88 -0.29
N GLY A 806 8.08 11.37 -0.97
CA GLY A 806 7.94 10.61 -2.21
C GLY A 806 7.39 11.34 -3.44
N THR A 807 7.59 12.66 -3.55
CA THR A 807 7.26 13.59 -4.68
C THR A 807 6.05 13.25 -5.54
N LYS A 808 6.10 12.19 -6.35
CA LYS A 808 5.00 11.72 -7.21
C LYS A 808 3.67 11.52 -6.46
N LEU A 809 3.64 10.93 -5.25
CA LEU A 809 2.35 10.73 -4.55
C LEU A 809 1.75 12.07 -4.10
N HIS A 810 2.54 12.91 -3.43
CA HIS A 810 2.18 14.29 -3.06
C HIS A 810 1.71 15.12 -4.27
N GLN A 811 2.41 15.01 -5.40
CA GLN A 811 2.03 15.64 -6.67
C GLN A 811 0.74 15.06 -7.26
N HIS A 812 0.54 13.73 -7.23
CA HIS A 812 -0.68 13.10 -7.73
C HIS A 812 -1.90 13.51 -6.90
N THR A 813 -1.81 13.50 -5.57
CA THR A 813 -2.90 13.91 -4.68
C THR A 813 -3.17 15.42 -4.81
N ARG A 814 -2.15 16.29 -4.80
CA ARG A 814 -2.34 17.73 -5.07
C ARG A 814 -2.94 17.99 -6.47
N LYS A 815 -2.55 17.22 -7.50
CA LYS A 815 -3.11 17.32 -8.86
C LYS A 815 -4.54 16.77 -8.95
N ALA A 816 -4.90 15.76 -8.17
CA ALA A 816 -6.27 15.26 -8.07
C ALA A 816 -7.19 16.28 -7.36
N ILE A 817 -6.73 16.86 -6.24
CA ILE A 817 -7.40 17.96 -5.54
C ILE A 817 -7.60 19.14 -6.49
N SER A 818 -6.54 19.62 -7.14
CA SER A 818 -6.60 20.74 -8.10
C SER A 818 -7.52 20.45 -9.29
N LYS A 819 -7.53 19.21 -9.82
CA LYS A 819 -8.48 18.80 -10.88
C LYS A 819 -9.94 18.82 -10.42
N ARG A 820 -10.22 18.62 -9.12
CA ARG A 820 -11.58 18.66 -8.55
C ARG A 820 -12.07 20.09 -8.27
N GLN A 821 -11.19 21.00 -7.84
CA GLN A 821 -11.54 22.37 -7.42
C GLN A 821 -12.50 23.12 -8.37
N PRO A 822 -12.27 23.21 -9.70
CA PRO A 822 -13.16 23.98 -10.59
C PRO A 822 -14.62 23.50 -10.55
N SER A 823 -14.82 22.18 -10.48
CA SER A 823 -16.14 21.56 -10.43
C SER A 823 -16.84 21.68 -9.07
N ILE A 824 -16.11 22.09 -8.02
CA ILE A 824 -16.68 22.46 -6.71
C ILE A 824 -17.04 23.95 -6.71
N LEU A 825 -16.15 24.81 -7.25
CA LEU A 825 -16.40 26.24 -7.43
C LEU A 825 -17.59 26.54 -8.35
N THR A 826 -17.84 25.73 -9.38
CA THR A 826 -19.05 25.85 -10.20
C THR A 826 -20.32 25.42 -9.45
N ALA A 827 -20.24 24.40 -8.59
CA ALA A 827 -21.38 24.03 -7.74
C ALA A 827 -21.70 25.14 -6.72
N ILE A 828 -20.68 25.71 -6.07
CA ILE A 828 -20.82 26.86 -5.14
C ILE A 828 -21.49 28.05 -5.86
N ARG A 829 -21.04 28.41 -7.06
CA ARG A 829 -21.66 29.50 -7.83
C ARG A 829 -23.13 29.21 -8.17
N LYS A 830 -23.47 27.98 -8.59
CA LYS A 830 -24.87 27.60 -8.87
C LYS A 830 -25.75 27.58 -7.60
N PHE A 831 -25.20 27.16 -6.45
CA PHE A 831 -25.87 27.29 -5.14
C PHE A 831 -26.13 28.75 -4.76
N ASN A 832 -25.12 29.63 -4.92
CA ASN A 832 -25.24 31.05 -4.59
C ASN A 832 -26.31 31.74 -5.46
N ASN A 833 -26.44 31.35 -6.73
CA ASN A 833 -27.51 31.81 -7.61
C ASN A 833 -28.90 31.34 -7.12
N TYR A 834 -29.03 30.10 -6.65
CA TYR A 834 -30.29 29.65 -6.03
C TYR A 834 -30.61 30.42 -4.75
N CYS A 835 -29.62 30.84 -3.96
CA CYS A 835 -29.83 31.69 -2.78
C CYS A 835 -30.39 33.08 -3.15
N THR A 836 -29.88 33.71 -4.23
CA THR A 836 -30.42 35.01 -4.68
C THR A 836 -31.82 34.88 -5.29
N MET A 837 -32.10 33.79 -6.01
CA MET A 837 -33.44 33.48 -6.51
C MET A 837 -34.45 33.24 -5.38
N LEU A 838 -34.08 32.48 -4.33
CA LEU A 838 -34.92 32.26 -3.14
C LEU A 838 -35.20 33.57 -2.40
N ALA A 839 -34.20 34.44 -2.25
CA ALA A 839 -34.36 35.75 -1.63
C ALA A 839 -35.24 36.73 -2.45
N ALA A 840 -35.37 36.51 -3.76
CA ALA A 840 -36.30 37.24 -4.62
C ALA A 840 -37.73 36.70 -4.49
N GLU A 841 -37.92 35.38 -4.61
CA GLU A 841 -39.25 34.77 -4.52
C GLU A 841 -39.87 34.89 -3.12
N ALA A 842 -39.07 34.80 -2.05
CA ALA A 842 -39.56 35.00 -0.69
C ALA A 842 -40.11 36.42 -0.43
N LYS A 843 -39.54 37.44 -1.08
CA LYS A 843 -40.07 38.83 -1.05
C LYS A 843 -41.34 38.99 -1.87
N LYS A 844 -41.46 38.24 -2.98
CA LYS A 844 -42.61 38.27 -3.89
C LYS A 844 -43.84 37.54 -3.34
N HIS A 845 -43.62 36.50 -2.54
CA HIS A 845 -44.68 35.62 -1.99
C HIS A 845 -44.87 35.73 -0.47
N SER A 846 -44.32 36.78 0.18
CA SER A 846 -44.55 37.11 1.60
C SER A 846 -44.32 35.94 2.58
N ILE A 847 -43.21 35.21 2.39
CA ILE A 847 -42.90 34.02 3.18
C ILE A 847 -42.65 34.38 4.66
N PRO A 848 -43.15 33.58 5.64
CA PRO A 848 -42.97 33.87 7.07
C PRO A 848 -41.51 34.02 7.48
N SER A 849 -41.21 35.00 8.34
CA SER A 849 -39.86 35.25 8.87
C SER A 849 -39.28 34.11 9.74
N THR A 850 -40.11 33.12 10.10
CA THR A 850 -39.72 31.88 10.78
C THR A 850 -39.15 30.82 9.83
N PHE A 851 -39.19 31.04 8.51
CA PHE A 851 -38.63 30.13 7.50
C PHE A 851 -37.25 30.64 7.02
N PRO A 852 -36.13 29.96 7.38
CA PRO A 852 -34.79 30.49 7.13
C PRO A 852 -34.36 30.28 5.67
N ILE A 853 -34.15 31.39 4.96
CA ILE A 853 -33.61 31.40 3.59
C ILE A 853 -32.10 31.09 3.62
N PRO A 854 -31.58 30.20 2.76
CA PRO A 854 -30.15 29.88 2.74
C PRO A 854 -29.27 31.05 2.29
N SER A 855 -28.13 31.18 2.94
CA SER A 855 -27.06 32.14 2.68
C SER A 855 -26.07 31.65 1.60
N PRO A 856 -25.51 32.54 0.76
CA PRO A 856 -24.43 32.19 -0.17
C PRO A 856 -23.15 31.68 0.53
N LEU A 857 -22.48 30.71 -0.08
CA LEU A 857 -21.19 30.17 0.37
C LEU A 857 -20.00 30.93 -0.23
N SER A 858 -18.88 30.96 0.49
CA SER A 858 -17.64 31.53 -0.05
C SER A 858 -17.11 30.77 -1.27
N THR A 859 -16.67 31.49 -2.29
CA THR A 859 -15.89 30.92 -3.42
C THR A 859 -14.43 30.67 -3.04
N ASP A 860 -13.97 31.12 -1.87
CA ASP A 860 -12.66 30.77 -1.33
C ASP A 860 -12.76 29.48 -0.52
N LEU A 861 -12.27 28.37 -1.11
CA LEU A 861 -12.31 27.04 -0.50
C LEU A 861 -11.50 26.95 0.81
N ALA A 862 -10.56 27.86 1.08
CA ALA A 862 -9.86 27.89 2.37
C ALA A 862 -10.78 28.43 3.47
N LYS A 863 -11.58 29.45 3.18
CA LYS A 863 -12.55 30.05 4.12
C LYS A 863 -13.72 29.12 4.41
N LEU A 864 -14.09 28.24 3.47
CA LEU A 864 -15.13 27.22 3.68
C LEU A 864 -14.81 26.19 4.78
N ARG A 865 -13.57 26.11 5.29
CA ARG A 865 -13.21 25.17 6.37
C ARG A 865 -14.01 25.45 7.65
N ASP A 866 -14.18 26.72 7.94
CA ASP A 866 -14.70 27.24 9.22
C ASP A 866 -16.03 28.00 9.05
N ASP A 867 -16.55 28.07 7.81
CA ASP A 867 -17.81 28.72 7.44
C ASP A 867 -19.03 27.96 8.03
N PRO A 868 -19.81 28.55 8.97
CA PRO A 868 -21.01 27.93 9.52
C PRO A 868 -22.02 27.51 8.43
N ASN A 869 -22.10 28.33 7.37
CA ASN A 869 -23.10 28.17 6.32
C ASN A 869 -22.85 26.92 5.47
N LEU A 870 -21.63 26.36 5.44
CA LEU A 870 -21.35 25.08 4.78
C LEU A 870 -22.07 23.92 5.48
N TYR A 871 -22.15 23.96 6.81
CA TYR A 871 -22.69 22.88 7.64
C TYR A 871 -24.20 23.02 7.91
N ASP A 872 -24.75 24.23 7.87
CA ASP A 872 -26.20 24.50 7.86
C ASP A 872 -26.87 23.88 6.63
N ASP A 873 -27.95 23.11 6.80
CA ASP A 873 -28.71 22.55 5.67
C ASP A 873 -29.55 23.64 4.98
N VAL A 874 -30.19 23.31 3.85
CA VAL A 874 -31.33 24.11 3.38
C VAL A 874 -32.57 23.57 4.05
N TRP A 875 -33.14 24.37 4.95
CA TRP A 875 -34.32 23.99 5.74
C TRP A 875 -35.54 23.84 4.83
N ILE A 876 -36.32 22.79 5.08
CA ILE A 876 -37.61 22.49 4.42
C ILE A 876 -38.81 22.71 5.35
N SER A 877 -38.55 23.20 6.56
CA SER A 877 -39.48 23.32 7.68
C SER A 877 -39.25 24.67 8.36
N PRO A 878 -40.27 25.32 8.93
CA PRO A 878 -40.07 26.47 9.82
C PRO A 878 -39.16 26.11 11.01
N LEU A 879 -38.43 27.09 11.55
CA LEU A 879 -37.58 26.87 12.72
C LEU A 879 -38.40 26.42 13.93
N PRO A 880 -37.98 25.36 14.67
CA PRO A 880 -38.61 24.99 15.93
C PRO A 880 -38.45 26.13 16.95
N HIS A 881 -39.38 26.24 17.91
CA HIS A 881 -39.49 27.39 18.82
C HIS A 881 -38.29 27.61 19.78
N GLN A 882 -37.28 26.75 19.75
CA GLN A 882 -36.03 26.87 20.51
C GLN A 882 -34.85 27.42 19.69
N GLY A 883 -35.04 27.74 18.40
CA GLY A 883 -34.01 28.32 17.54
C GLY A 883 -33.06 27.28 16.91
N ARG A 884 -31.86 27.72 16.53
CA ARG A 884 -30.82 26.87 15.92
C ARG A 884 -29.90 26.26 17.00
N PRO A 885 -29.38 25.03 16.81
CA PRO A 885 -28.41 24.44 17.73
C PRO A 885 -27.10 25.24 17.79
N ARG A 886 -26.53 25.44 18.99
CA ARG A 886 -25.32 26.24 19.19
C ARG A 886 -24.11 25.73 18.40
N TRP A 887 -23.95 24.40 18.21
CA TRP A 887 -22.87 23.85 17.36
C TRP A 887 -22.91 24.32 15.90
N LEU A 888 -24.09 24.74 15.42
CA LEU A 888 -24.28 25.18 14.05
C LEU A 888 -23.84 26.63 13.86
N GLU A 889 -24.09 27.48 14.85
CA GLU A 889 -23.80 28.91 14.78
C GLU A 889 -22.44 29.28 15.39
N GLU A 890 -22.09 28.70 16.54
CA GLU A 890 -20.87 29.03 17.29
C GLU A 890 -19.66 28.18 16.88
N GLN A 891 -18.65 28.84 16.31
CA GLN A 891 -17.35 28.22 16.02
C GLN A 891 -16.65 27.70 17.30
N SER A 892 -16.76 28.42 18.41
CA SER A 892 -16.26 28.01 19.73
C SER A 892 -16.85 26.66 20.18
N VAL A 893 -18.14 26.42 19.95
CA VAL A 893 -18.80 25.14 20.26
C VAL A 893 -18.26 24.03 19.35
N ARG A 894 -18.04 24.30 18.05
CA ARG A 894 -17.42 23.31 17.13
C ARG A 894 -15.99 22.96 17.51
N GLU A 895 -15.18 23.94 17.88
CA GLU A 895 -13.81 23.73 18.34
C GLU A 895 -13.79 22.98 19.68
N GLY A 896 -14.71 23.32 20.60
CA GLY A 896 -14.94 22.58 21.84
C GLY A 896 -15.33 21.11 21.60
N ILE A 897 -16.26 20.82 20.68
CA ILE A 897 -16.66 19.45 20.32
C ILE A 897 -15.46 18.67 19.75
N GLN A 898 -14.70 19.27 18.82
CA GLN A 898 -13.51 18.63 18.25
C GLN A 898 -12.43 18.36 19.30
N ALA A 899 -12.21 19.30 20.22
CA ALA A 899 -11.26 19.15 21.32
C ALA A 899 -11.72 18.09 22.34
N LEU A 900 -13.01 18.05 22.67
CA LEU A 900 -13.59 17.03 23.55
C LEU A 900 -13.44 15.62 22.97
N LEU A 901 -13.84 15.43 21.71
CA LEU A 901 -13.68 14.16 21.01
C LEU A 901 -12.20 13.76 20.87
N LYS A 902 -11.29 14.73 20.72
CA LYS A 902 -9.84 14.47 20.76
C LYS A 902 -9.39 13.98 22.14
N VAL A 903 -9.85 14.58 23.24
CA VAL A 903 -9.55 14.13 24.60
C VAL A 903 -10.08 12.72 24.84
N ASP A 904 -11.33 12.43 24.47
CA ASP A 904 -11.94 11.08 24.59
C ASP A 904 -11.10 10.04 23.83
N ARG A 905 -10.73 10.33 22.56
CA ARG A 905 -9.85 9.45 21.76
C ARG A 905 -8.44 9.30 22.34
N CYS A 906 -7.87 10.33 22.96
CA CYS A 906 -6.59 10.22 23.67
C CYS A 906 -6.69 9.26 24.87
N ASN A 907 -7.77 9.35 25.66
CA ASN A 907 -7.98 8.48 26.81
C ASN A 907 -8.22 7.00 26.40
N GLU A 908 -8.95 6.76 25.31
CA GLU A 908 -9.07 5.42 24.70
C GLU A 908 -7.71 4.86 24.25
N GLU A 909 -6.87 5.67 23.60
CA GLU A 909 -5.55 5.24 23.14
C GLU A 909 -4.60 5.02 24.32
N GLU A 910 -4.65 5.84 25.38
CA GLU A 910 -3.90 5.62 26.64
C GLU A 910 -4.24 4.28 27.28
N ALA A 911 -5.54 4.01 27.45
CA ALA A 911 -6.04 2.75 28.00
C ALA A 911 -5.66 1.54 27.12
N ARG A 912 -5.58 1.72 25.78
CA ARG A 912 -5.07 0.71 24.85
C ARG A 912 -3.57 0.50 25.02
N LEU A 913 -2.76 1.56 25.03
CA LEU A 913 -1.30 1.48 25.11
C LEU A 913 -0.83 0.79 26.38
N HIS A 914 -1.49 1.03 27.52
CA HIS A 914 -1.19 0.31 28.77
C HIS A 914 -1.45 -1.20 28.65
N ARG A 915 -2.55 -1.62 28.00
CA ARG A 915 -2.82 -3.05 27.74
C ARG A 915 -1.83 -3.65 26.74
N GLU A 916 -1.51 -2.93 25.68
CA GLU A 916 -0.53 -3.34 24.66
C GLU A 916 0.88 -3.50 25.25
N ALA A 917 1.31 -2.60 26.13
CA ALA A 917 2.56 -2.72 26.88
C ALA A 917 2.54 -3.92 27.85
N HIS A 918 1.44 -4.13 28.59
CA HIS A 918 1.29 -5.29 29.47
C HIS A 918 1.35 -6.62 28.70
N ASN A 919 0.64 -6.73 27.57
CA ASN A 919 0.68 -7.90 26.69
C ASN A 919 2.11 -8.19 26.21
N MET A 920 2.84 -7.16 25.78
CA MET A 920 4.23 -7.27 25.33
C MET A 920 5.16 -7.76 26.45
N CYS A 921 5.07 -7.19 27.65
CA CYS A 921 5.88 -7.60 28.80
C CYS A 921 5.55 -9.02 29.28
N ALA A 922 4.26 -9.38 29.33
CA ALA A 922 3.80 -10.72 29.72
C ALA A 922 4.24 -11.78 28.70
N TRP A 923 4.17 -11.48 27.40
CA TRP A 923 4.73 -12.35 26.36
C TRP A 923 6.25 -12.48 26.49
N PHE A 924 6.98 -11.38 26.64
CA PHE A 924 8.44 -11.39 26.77
C PHE A 924 8.92 -12.25 27.96
N GLY A 925 8.18 -12.23 29.09
CA GLY A 925 8.45 -13.11 30.23
C GLY A 925 8.32 -14.61 29.87
N ARG A 926 7.22 -15.00 29.20
CA ARG A 926 7.01 -16.38 28.73
C ARG A 926 8.04 -16.81 27.69
N GLU A 927 8.36 -15.93 26.75
CA GLU A 927 9.31 -16.17 25.66
C GLU A 927 10.75 -16.32 26.18
N LEU A 928 11.14 -15.51 27.16
CA LEU A 928 12.43 -15.63 27.86
C LEU A 928 12.53 -16.95 28.64
N ALA A 929 11.44 -17.43 29.23
CA ALA A 929 11.40 -18.74 29.89
C ALA A 929 11.53 -19.88 28.88
N ALA A 930 10.79 -19.84 27.77
CA ALA A 930 10.86 -20.84 26.70
C ALA A 930 12.25 -20.88 26.05
N THR A 931 12.85 -19.73 25.73
CA THR A 931 14.21 -19.65 25.18
C THR A 931 15.26 -20.19 26.16
N LYS A 932 15.17 -19.86 27.46
CA LYS A 932 16.06 -20.42 28.49
C LYS A 932 15.93 -21.93 28.61
N LEU A 933 14.71 -22.46 28.61
CA LEU A 933 14.48 -23.91 28.63
C LEU A 933 15.08 -24.56 27.38
N ALA A 934 14.82 -23.99 26.19
CA ALA A 934 15.33 -24.49 24.92
C ALA A 934 16.87 -24.58 24.87
N MET A 935 17.57 -23.56 25.39
CA MET A 935 19.04 -23.54 25.52
C MET A 935 19.58 -24.63 26.45
N LEU A 936 18.78 -25.08 27.44
CA LEU A 936 19.16 -26.12 28.39
C LEU A 936 18.82 -27.53 27.88
N THR A 937 17.63 -27.75 27.30
CA THR A 937 17.14 -29.08 26.92
C THR A 937 17.67 -29.58 25.59
N PHE A 938 17.82 -28.71 24.60
CA PHE A 938 18.19 -29.12 23.23
C PHE A 938 19.68 -29.00 22.94
N GLY A 939 20.46 -28.40 23.86
CA GLY A 939 21.93 -28.42 23.87
C GLY A 939 22.62 -27.83 22.62
N SER A 940 21.86 -27.15 21.75
CA SER A 940 22.28 -26.92 20.37
C SER A 940 23.02 -25.59 20.18
N MET A 941 23.96 -25.60 19.23
CA MET A 941 24.70 -24.42 18.79
C MET A 941 23.86 -23.49 17.88
N TYR A 942 22.54 -23.68 17.85
CA TYR A 942 21.57 -22.86 17.11
C TYR A 942 20.99 -21.75 18.02
N LEU A 943 21.17 -21.87 19.34
CA LEU A 943 20.67 -20.95 20.37
C LEU A 943 21.81 -20.25 21.15
N ARG A 944 23.04 -20.25 20.61
CA ARG A 944 24.26 -19.68 21.21
C ARG A 944 25.09 -18.93 20.16
#